data_AF-A0A163AK15-F1
#
_entry.id   AF-A0A163AK15-F1
#
_cell.length_a   1.000
_cell.length_b   1.000
_cell.length_c   1.000
_cell.angle_alpha   90.00
_cell.angle_beta   90.00
_cell.angle_gamma   90.00
#
_symmetry.space_group_name_H-M   'P 1'
#
loop_
_entity.id
_entity.type
_entity.pdbx_description
1 polymer ?
#
loop_
_entity_poly.entity_id
_entity_poly.type
_entity_poly.pdbx_seq_one_letter_code
_entity_poly.pdbx_strand_id
1 'polypeptide(L)'
;MLRPRDAFVCSLLVLGGASMVAPPSAASADALGETGSSDARAMQSGRKLTGRFLHITDFHPDPFYKTYSSTIAEAACHRHRGPAGVYGAETSGCDSPFSLINETFRWINDNVKDEIDFVIWTGDSARHDNDEKHVRTQKQIISQNEFLVDKFGEVFGVPDKDRRGINDYVIPIVPTFGNNDIMPHNIFLSGPNKWTMKYLDIWRSFIPEAQRHQFQQGGWFSVEVIPGKLAVISLNTIYFFTSNSGVDGCANKHEPGYEHMDWLRIQLKIMRDRGMKAILMGHVPPARVDGKESWDETCWQKYTLWVQQYRDVIVGSLYGHMNIDHFMLQDFEQIEDHTKKGDMAARARAKTTAGEIRLLEDGEITVASASDYLLSLRKFWARLPSPLAGSDRKSRVKSEFWDDEEETNESSTWEWLMFKISGSQARRKTGKSTKNKYLEKIGGKYAQRYSASLVSPSVVPNYFPTLRIVEYNITGLEHLHIHGSSSPDVPDDQQPSIKHEFSDDEGYKREIETQVKRKEKQKEKEKVAKRSKKYRFKVPEGPSKSAPPGPAYSPQVFTWVRYTQYFANLTRINNDFVDPLHHQLDVDSEFSSTNDLAPRQIFGLQVSNGKIESKGWKEGKHGKHQGKKPRPEPHPTEFTYEVEYDTKEKRFPDLTVRRWVEYARKIGGSGAKAAEIIDYEEADELEQDLGEQQDELEAEGKKHKKHKKGKKHRKASKEWFTFVRRAFVSTMDPREIKEVFGQAAPALEEVQEDIMEL
;
A
#
# COMPACT_ATOMS: atom_id res chain seq x y z
N MET A 1 -35.21 59.05 -19.19
CA MET A 1 -35.51 60.50 -19.16
C MET A 1 -36.16 60.84 -17.82
N LEU A 2 -36.11 62.11 -17.40
CA LEU A 2 -36.93 62.74 -16.34
C LEU A 2 -36.92 62.16 -14.90
N ARG A 3 -36.12 62.83 -14.06
CA ARG A 3 -36.43 63.28 -12.67
C ARG A 3 -37.60 64.31 -12.67
N PRO A 4 -38.11 64.91 -11.56
CA PRO A 4 -37.49 65.24 -10.25
C PRO A 4 -38.44 64.99 -9.02
N ARG A 5 -38.32 65.50 -7.77
CA ARG A 5 -37.66 66.66 -7.09
C ARG A 5 -37.11 66.26 -5.70
N ASP A 6 -35.93 66.70 -5.24
CA ASP A 6 -35.58 67.94 -4.47
C ASP A 6 -36.05 67.86 -2.98
N ALA A 7 -35.34 68.30 -1.91
CA ALA A 7 -34.19 69.22 -1.76
C ALA A 7 -33.40 69.05 -0.41
N PHE A 8 -32.08 69.38 -0.43
CA PHE A 8 -31.14 69.86 0.65
C PHE A 8 -31.02 69.11 2.02
N VAL A 9 -29.84 68.77 2.62
CA VAL A 9 -28.48 69.38 2.83
C VAL A 9 -28.45 70.41 3.99
N CYS A 10 -27.62 70.34 5.05
CA CYS A 10 -26.55 69.40 5.53
C CYS A 10 -26.61 69.29 7.10
N SER A 11 -25.66 68.84 7.97
CA SER A 11 -24.17 68.64 8.06
C SER A 11 -23.86 67.42 8.98
N LEU A 12 -22.69 66.75 9.04
CA LEU A 12 -21.33 67.07 9.60
C LEU A 12 -21.36 67.60 11.05
N LEU A 13 -20.78 66.96 12.10
CA LEU A 13 -19.56 66.15 12.30
C LEU A 13 -19.76 65.13 13.49
N VAL A 14 -18.92 64.13 13.82
CA VAL A 14 -18.01 63.17 13.12
C VAL A 14 -17.54 62.07 14.15
N LEU A 15 -16.85 60.97 13.73
CA LEU A 15 -16.46 59.76 14.53
C LEU A 15 -17.63 58.88 15.03
N GLY A 16 -17.50 57.55 15.17
CA GLY A 16 -16.40 56.66 14.78
C GLY A 16 -16.39 55.32 15.53
N GLY A 17 -17.13 54.31 15.05
CA GLY A 17 -17.12 52.96 15.64
C GLY A 17 -18.04 51.99 14.92
N ALA A 18 -17.51 50.85 14.45
CA ALA A 18 -18.27 49.80 13.77
C ALA A 18 -18.42 48.58 14.70
N SER A 19 -19.66 48.24 15.05
CA SER A 19 -19.96 47.12 15.93
C SER A 19 -19.76 45.77 15.23
N MET A 20 -18.75 45.01 15.67
CA MET A 20 -18.77 43.54 15.51
C MET A 20 -19.00 42.91 16.89
N VAL A 21 -19.97 41.99 16.96
CA VAL A 21 -20.33 41.30 18.19
C VAL A 21 -19.29 40.20 18.45
N ALA A 22 -18.61 40.29 19.59
CA ALA A 22 -17.67 39.26 20.04
C ALA A 22 -18.42 38.04 20.65
N PRO A 23 -17.84 36.83 20.60
CA PRO A 23 -18.37 35.68 21.33
C PRO A 23 -18.26 35.88 22.86
N PRO A 24 -19.08 35.19 23.67
CA PRO A 24 -19.07 35.34 25.12
C PRO A 24 -17.73 34.92 25.75
N SER A 25 -17.28 35.69 26.73
CA SER A 25 -16.05 35.44 27.49
C SER A 25 -16.12 34.15 28.31
N ALA A 26 -14.93 33.58 28.59
CA ALA A 26 -14.78 32.63 29.69
C ALA A 26 -15.23 33.25 31.03
N ALA A 27 -15.80 32.41 31.89
CA ALA A 27 -16.00 32.70 33.30
C ALA A 27 -14.76 32.24 34.09
N SER A 28 -14.19 33.12 34.92
CA SER A 28 -13.10 32.78 35.83
C SER A 28 -13.62 32.05 37.06
N ALA A 29 -12.89 31.01 37.48
CA ALA A 29 -13.17 30.24 38.69
C ALA A 29 -11.97 30.34 39.65
N ASP A 30 -11.87 31.46 40.37
CA ASP A 30 -10.96 31.56 41.52
C ASP A 30 -11.55 30.79 42.71
N ALA A 31 -11.01 29.59 42.95
CA ALA A 31 -11.30 28.79 44.13
C ALA A 31 -10.00 28.14 44.63
N LEU A 32 -9.34 28.79 45.60
CA LEU A 32 -8.13 28.28 46.23
C LEU A 32 -8.45 27.02 47.05
N GLY A 33 -7.89 25.88 46.63
CA GLY A 33 -7.94 24.61 47.34
C GLY A 33 -6.69 23.77 47.02
N GLU A 34 -6.05 23.20 48.04
CA GLU A 34 -4.77 22.53 47.90
C GLU A 34 -4.91 21.09 47.38
N THR A 35 -4.72 20.87 46.07
CA THR A 35 -4.66 19.53 45.44
C THR A 35 -3.32 19.23 44.77
N GLY A 36 -2.24 19.88 45.23
CA GLY A 36 -0.88 19.78 44.67
C GLY A 36 -0.18 18.43 44.88
N SER A 37 -0.76 17.31 44.44
CA SER A 37 -0.10 15.99 44.44
C SER A 37 -0.69 14.98 43.45
N SER A 38 -2.00 14.99 43.21
CA SER A 38 -2.68 13.99 42.35
C SER A 38 -2.30 14.13 40.87
N ASP A 39 -2.37 15.36 40.35
CA ASP A 39 -2.35 15.59 38.90
C ASP A 39 -0.94 15.37 38.32
N ALA A 40 0.09 15.66 39.12
CA ALA A 40 1.48 15.37 38.80
C ALA A 40 1.76 13.86 38.65
N ARG A 41 0.99 12.98 39.31
CA ARG A 41 1.04 11.53 39.11
C ARG A 41 0.23 11.07 37.90
N ALA A 42 -0.91 11.70 37.61
CA ALA A 42 -1.69 11.41 36.40
C ALA A 42 -0.87 11.67 35.12
N MET A 43 -0.15 12.80 35.07
CA MET A 43 0.73 13.17 33.95
C MET A 43 1.92 12.22 33.70
N GLN A 44 2.20 11.26 34.59
CA GLN A 44 3.30 10.28 34.46
C GLN A 44 2.85 8.89 33.98
N SER A 45 1.55 8.69 33.70
CA SER A 45 0.94 7.37 33.46
C SER A 45 0.69 6.98 32.00
N GLY A 46 1.06 7.81 31.02
CA GLY A 46 0.93 7.49 29.60
C GLY A 46 2.15 6.75 29.04
N ARG A 47 1.99 6.02 27.93
CA ARG A 47 3.10 5.39 27.20
C ARG A 47 3.84 6.43 26.36
N LYS A 48 5.16 6.52 26.48
CA LYS A 48 6.00 7.43 25.68
C LYS A 48 5.92 7.04 24.20
N LEU A 49 5.83 8.02 23.29
CA LEU A 49 5.98 7.79 21.84
C LEU A 49 7.30 7.08 21.51
N THR A 50 7.24 6.05 20.66
CA THR A 50 8.42 5.34 20.12
C THR A 50 8.79 5.80 18.71
N GLY A 51 7.84 6.40 17.97
CA GLY A 51 8.02 6.77 16.58
C GLY A 51 7.89 5.58 15.62
N ARG A 52 7.14 4.54 16.00
CA ARG A 52 7.00 3.29 15.23
C ARG A 52 5.55 2.84 15.12
N PHE A 53 5.17 2.19 14.02
CA PHE A 53 3.88 1.50 13.91
C PHE A 53 3.99 0.18 13.15
N LEU A 54 3.09 -0.75 13.46
CA LEU A 54 2.96 -2.03 12.78
C LEU A 54 1.96 -1.90 11.61
N HIS A 55 2.34 -2.40 10.43
CA HIS A 55 1.45 -2.66 9.31
C HIS A 55 1.41 -4.17 9.06
N ILE A 56 0.22 -4.75 9.12
CA ILE A 56 -0.04 -6.18 8.93
C ILE A 56 -1.35 -6.38 8.16
N THR A 57 -1.48 -7.44 7.37
CA THR A 57 -2.55 -7.59 6.38
C THR A 57 -2.77 -9.03 5.94
N ASP A 58 -3.96 -9.32 5.41
CA ASP A 58 -4.26 -10.51 4.61
C ASP A 58 -3.87 -11.79 5.38
N PHE A 59 -4.59 -12.04 6.47
CA PHE A 59 -4.32 -13.13 7.42
C PHE A 59 -4.90 -14.47 6.97
N HIS A 60 -6.12 -14.45 6.42
CA HIS A 60 -6.83 -15.64 5.90
C HIS A 60 -6.77 -16.92 6.78
N PRO A 61 -7.11 -16.91 8.09
CA PRO A 61 -7.33 -18.12 8.90
C PRO A 61 -8.28 -19.13 8.25
N ASP A 62 -7.80 -20.31 7.91
CA ASP A 62 -8.61 -21.42 7.39
C ASP A 62 -8.85 -22.52 8.44
N PRO A 63 -10.12 -22.84 8.79
CA PRO A 63 -10.45 -23.92 9.70
C PRO A 63 -10.43 -25.32 9.06
N PHE A 64 -10.20 -25.46 7.75
CA PHE A 64 -10.15 -26.74 7.06
C PHE A 64 -8.73 -27.28 6.83
N TYR A 65 -7.72 -26.42 6.95
CA TYR A 65 -6.30 -26.70 6.78
C TYR A 65 -5.85 -27.88 7.65
N LYS A 66 -5.11 -28.81 7.05
CA LYS A 66 -4.51 -29.95 7.74
C LYS A 66 -3.04 -30.07 7.39
N THR A 67 -2.18 -30.15 8.41
CA THR A 67 -0.79 -30.57 8.24
C THR A 67 -0.73 -31.93 7.54
N TYR A 68 0.23 -32.07 6.64
CA TYR A 68 0.48 -33.21 5.74
C TYR A 68 -0.64 -33.52 4.73
N SER A 69 -1.56 -32.59 4.50
CA SER A 69 -2.47 -32.60 3.34
C SER A 69 -1.76 -32.18 2.04
N SER A 70 -2.45 -32.30 0.90
CA SER A 70 -1.89 -31.93 -0.41
C SER A 70 -2.20 -30.48 -0.80
N THR A 71 -1.20 -29.82 -1.38
CA THR A 71 -1.28 -28.44 -1.90
C THR A 71 -1.81 -28.36 -3.34
N ILE A 72 -2.42 -29.43 -3.90
CA ILE A 72 -3.05 -29.40 -5.23
C ILE A 72 -4.42 -28.70 -5.22
N ALA A 73 -4.89 -28.24 -6.39
CA ALA A 73 -6.16 -27.53 -6.56
C ALA A 73 -7.37 -28.31 -6.02
N GLU A 74 -7.45 -29.61 -6.36
CA GLU A 74 -8.52 -30.48 -5.87
C GLU A 74 -8.45 -30.77 -4.37
N ALA A 75 -7.40 -30.32 -3.66
CA ALA A 75 -7.15 -30.62 -2.25
C ALA A 75 -7.12 -29.41 -1.33
N ALA A 76 -6.61 -28.25 -1.78
CA ALA A 76 -6.59 -26.96 -1.08
C ALA A 76 -6.01 -26.98 0.36
N CYS A 77 -5.07 -27.89 0.65
CA CYS A 77 -4.63 -28.20 2.02
C CYS A 77 -5.73 -28.71 2.99
N HIS A 78 -6.92 -29.05 2.49
CA HIS A 78 -8.01 -29.60 3.29
C HIS A 78 -8.05 -31.15 3.29
N ARG A 79 -7.39 -31.82 2.33
CA ARG A 79 -7.52 -33.27 2.09
C ARG A 79 -6.34 -33.89 1.32
N HIS A 80 -6.44 -35.21 1.08
CA HIS A 80 -5.38 -36.06 0.54
C HIS A 80 -4.10 -36.00 1.39
N ARG A 81 -2.96 -36.50 0.87
CA ARG A 81 -1.67 -36.42 1.56
C ARG A 81 -0.64 -35.71 0.70
N GLY A 82 0.14 -34.83 1.30
CA GLY A 82 1.19 -34.07 0.65
C GLY A 82 1.96 -33.22 1.65
N PRO A 83 2.43 -32.03 1.25
CA PRO A 83 3.48 -31.31 1.97
C PRO A 83 3.01 -30.07 2.76
N ALA A 84 1.73 -29.97 3.08
CA ALA A 84 1.23 -28.93 3.99
C ALA A 84 1.97 -28.99 5.35
N GLY A 85 2.61 -27.90 5.79
CA GLY A 85 3.38 -27.88 7.03
C GLY A 85 2.54 -27.70 8.29
N VAL A 86 3.19 -27.40 9.41
CA VAL A 86 2.51 -26.96 10.65
C VAL A 86 2.02 -25.52 10.52
N TYR A 87 2.83 -24.64 9.91
CA TYR A 87 2.59 -23.20 9.85
C TYR A 87 2.24 -22.69 8.45
N GLY A 88 1.69 -23.55 7.58
CA GLY A 88 1.34 -23.20 6.21
C GLY A 88 2.22 -23.89 5.17
N ALA A 89 1.96 -23.60 3.90
CA ALA A 89 2.73 -24.12 2.76
C ALA A 89 3.01 -22.97 1.79
N GLU A 90 4.22 -22.40 1.86
CA GLU A 90 4.60 -21.22 1.09
C GLU A 90 4.46 -21.44 -0.43
N THR A 91 4.14 -20.39 -1.18
CA THR A 91 4.01 -20.39 -2.65
C THR A 91 2.91 -21.30 -3.23
N SER A 92 2.03 -21.82 -2.38
CA SER A 92 0.85 -22.60 -2.78
C SER A 92 -0.41 -21.73 -2.83
N GLY A 93 -1.55 -22.31 -3.24
CA GLY A 93 -2.87 -21.70 -3.08
C GLY A 93 -3.52 -21.91 -1.70
N CYS A 94 -2.78 -22.37 -0.68
CA CYS A 94 -3.37 -22.66 0.63
C CYS A 94 -3.40 -21.44 1.55
N ASP A 95 -4.55 -21.24 2.21
CA ASP A 95 -4.76 -20.23 3.25
C ASP A 95 -4.02 -20.57 4.57
N SER A 96 -4.05 -19.66 5.55
CA SER A 96 -3.28 -19.78 6.80
C SER A 96 -3.89 -20.76 7.79
N PRO A 97 -3.15 -21.74 8.33
CA PRO A 97 -3.62 -22.46 9.52
C PRO A 97 -3.61 -21.56 10.76
N PHE A 98 -4.52 -21.83 11.70
CA PHE A 98 -4.61 -21.11 12.97
C PHE A 98 -3.30 -21.11 13.79
N SER A 99 -2.46 -22.13 13.62
CA SER A 99 -1.10 -22.22 14.19
C SER A 99 -0.22 -21.05 13.75
N LEU A 100 -0.14 -20.76 12.45
CA LEU A 100 0.66 -19.65 11.90
C LEU A 100 0.27 -18.32 12.55
N ILE A 101 -1.03 -18.07 12.66
CA ILE A 101 -1.56 -16.81 13.19
C ILE A 101 -1.31 -16.72 14.71
N ASN A 102 -1.50 -17.82 15.46
CA ASN A 102 -1.18 -17.85 16.89
C ASN A 102 0.31 -17.58 17.16
N GLU A 103 1.22 -18.16 16.37
CA GLU A 103 2.66 -17.87 16.50
C GLU A 103 3.02 -16.46 16.03
N THR A 104 2.35 -15.93 15.01
CA THR A 104 2.51 -14.54 14.56
C THR A 104 2.15 -13.54 15.65
N PHE A 105 1.00 -13.72 16.31
CA PHE A 105 0.59 -12.86 17.42
C PHE A 105 1.47 -13.05 18.67
N ARG A 106 1.96 -14.27 18.96
CA ARG A 106 2.96 -14.49 20.02
C ARG A 106 4.25 -13.73 19.72
N TRP A 107 4.80 -13.86 18.51
CA TRP A 107 6.02 -13.16 18.13
C TRP A 107 5.86 -11.63 18.21
N ILE A 108 4.71 -11.08 17.82
CA ILE A 108 4.37 -9.65 17.99
C ILE A 108 4.30 -9.27 19.48
N ASN A 109 3.70 -10.10 20.34
CA ASN A 109 3.66 -9.87 21.78
C ASN A 109 5.07 -9.82 22.40
N ASP A 110 5.95 -10.72 21.96
CA ASP A 110 7.25 -10.92 22.58
C ASP A 110 8.33 -9.95 22.05
N ASN A 111 8.20 -9.48 20.80
CA ASN A 111 9.23 -8.70 20.10
C ASN A 111 8.80 -7.28 19.67
N VAL A 112 7.49 -6.96 19.64
CA VAL A 112 7.00 -5.73 18.96
C VAL A 112 6.10 -4.86 19.82
N LYS A 113 5.21 -5.43 20.66
CA LYS A 113 4.09 -4.67 21.26
C LYS A 113 4.54 -3.43 22.03
N ASP A 114 5.62 -3.52 22.81
CA ASP A 114 6.10 -2.44 23.67
C ASP A 114 6.88 -1.37 22.88
N GLU A 115 7.22 -1.64 21.62
CA GLU A 115 8.03 -0.78 20.77
C GLU A 115 7.24 0.03 19.73
N ILE A 116 5.91 -0.14 19.62
CA ILE A 116 5.07 0.54 18.62
C ILE A 116 3.99 1.45 19.23
N ASP A 117 3.52 2.41 18.44
CA ASP A 117 2.54 3.41 18.86
C ASP A 117 1.10 3.13 18.45
N PHE A 118 0.90 2.43 17.32
CA PHE A 118 -0.40 2.00 16.81
C PHE A 118 -0.23 0.85 15.81
N VAL A 119 -1.33 0.19 15.46
CA VAL A 119 -1.40 -0.88 14.45
C VAL A 119 -2.31 -0.46 13.30
N ILE A 120 -1.86 -0.67 12.07
CA ILE A 120 -2.63 -0.55 10.84
C ILE A 120 -2.87 -1.96 10.29
N TRP A 121 -4.13 -2.36 10.22
CA TRP A 121 -4.56 -3.68 9.75
C TRP A 121 -5.37 -3.53 8.47
N THR A 122 -4.75 -3.83 7.31
CA THR A 122 -5.37 -3.58 5.99
C THR A 122 -6.34 -4.68 5.51
N GLY A 123 -6.97 -5.40 6.43
CA GLY A 123 -8.11 -6.30 6.17
C GLY A 123 -7.75 -7.73 5.77
N ASP A 124 -8.72 -8.40 5.17
CA ASP A 124 -8.72 -9.80 4.69
C ASP A 124 -8.43 -10.83 5.79
N SER A 125 -9.43 -10.91 6.67
CA SER A 125 -9.53 -11.81 7.82
C SER A 125 -10.18 -13.15 7.45
N ALA A 126 -11.07 -13.16 6.46
CA ALA A 126 -11.67 -14.40 5.98
C ALA A 126 -10.76 -15.07 4.94
N ARG A 127 -10.62 -16.40 5.00
CA ARG A 127 -9.97 -17.21 3.95
C ARG A 127 -10.55 -16.97 2.55
N HIS A 128 -9.96 -17.55 1.51
CA HIS A 128 -10.51 -17.56 0.15
C HIS A 128 -11.47 -18.74 -0.08
N ASP A 129 -12.18 -18.74 -1.22
CA ASP A 129 -13.06 -19.83 -1.66
C ASP A 129 -12.28 -20.96 -2.39
N ASN A 130 -11.04 -21.23 -1.95
CA ASN A 130 -10.05 -22.16 -2.52
C ASN A 130 -10.50 -23.62 -2.70
N ASP A 131 -11.62 -24.04 -2.08
CA ASP A 131 -12.18 -25.38 -2.20
C ASP A 131 -13.69 -25.30 -2.46
N GLU A 132 -14.12 -25.70 -3.65
CA GLU A 132 -15.53 -25.74 -4.05
C GLU A 132 -16.41 -26.59 -3.11
N LYS A 133 -15.84 -27.56 -2.38
CA LYS A 133 -16.56 -28.41 -1.41
C LYS A 133 -16.76 -27.70 -0.07
N HIS A 134 -16.02 -26.61 0.17
CA HIS A 134 -16.02 -25.80 1.38
C HIS A 134 -16.08 -24.30 1.00
N VAL A 135 -17.12 -23.92 0.26
CA VAL A 135 -17.47 -22.50 0.04
C VAL A 135 -17.71 -21.79 1.38
N ARG A 136 -17.33 -20.52 1.47
CA ARG A 136 -17.44 -19.71 2.68
C ARG A 136 -18.89 -19.35 3.00
N THR A 137 -19.17 -19.34 4.29
CA THR A 137 -20.45 -18.96 4.89
C THR A 137 -20.32 -17.60 5.59
N GLN A 138 -21.42 -16.88 5.77
CA GLN A 138 -21.43 -15.66 6.58
C GLN A 138 -20.86 -15.88 7.99
N LYS A 139 -21.19 -17.03 8.60
CA LYS A 139 -20.75 -17.40 9.94
C LYS A 139 -19.23 -17.58 10.02
N GLN A 140 -18.63 -18.17 8.99
CA GLN A 140 -17.16 -18.29 8.92
C GLN A 140 -16.50 -16.92 8.84
N ILE A 141 -16.92 -16.07 7.90
CA ILE A 141 -16.39 -14.70 7.72
C ILE A 141 -16.45 -13.92 9.04
N ILE A 142 -17.59 -13.99 9.73
CA ILE A 142 -17.79 -13.40 11.06
C ILE A 142 -16.81 -14.00 12.10
N SER A 143 -16.78 -15.33 12.28
CA SER A 143 -15.93 -15.97 13.29
C SER A 143 -14.43 -15.79 13.04
N GLN A 144 -14.02 -15.65 11.78
CA GLN A 144 -12.63 -15.39 11.37
C GLN A 144 -12.22 -13.95 11.70
N ASN A 145 -13.14 -12.99 11.54
CA ASN A 145 -12.94 -11.62 11.97
C ASN A 145 -12.93 -11.49 13.50
N GLU A 146 -13.89 -12.11 14.19
CA GLU A 146 -13.97 -12.16 15.65
C GLU A 146 -12.70 -12.78 16.25
N PHE A 147 -12.21 -13.91 15.72
CA PHE A 147 -10.93 -14.51 16.12
C PHE A 147 -9.74 -13.55 16.00
N LEU A 148 -9.64 -12.76 14.93
CA LEU A 148 -8.54 -11.79 14.81
C LEU A 148 -8.72 -10.58 15.74
N VAL A 149 -9.95 -10.15 16.03
CA VAL A 149 -10.19 -9.16 17.11
C VAL A 149 -9.73 -9.70 18.46
N ASP A 150 -10.03 -10.96 18.77
CA ASP A 150 -9.57 -11.63 20.00
C ASP A 150 -8.03 -11.71 20.04
N LYS A 151 -7.36 -12.09 18.94
CA LYS A 151 -5.89 -12.07 18.83
C LYS A 151 -5.30 -10.66 19.05
N PHE A 152 -5.92 -9.60 18.53
CA PHE A 152 -5.50 -8.22 18.82
C PHE A 152 -5.77 -7.83 20.28
N GLY A 153 -6.85 -8.33 20.88
CA GLY A 153 -7.17 -8.18 22.30
C GLY A 153 -6.14 -8.83 23.23
N GLU A 154 -5.71 -10.06 22.92
CA GLU A 154 -4.68 -10.80 23.66
C GLU A 154 -3.34 -10.04 23.76
N VAL A 155 -2.96 -9.29 22.72
CA VAL A 155 -1.64 -8.65 22.62
C VAL A 155 -1.65 -7.16 22.98
N PHE A 156 -2.75 -6.45 22.74
CA PHE A 156 -2.83 -4.99 22.87
C PHE A 156 -3.96 -4.48 23.78
N GLY A 157 -4.82 -5.37 24.30
CA GLY A 157 -5.84 -5.03 25.27
C GLY A 157 -5.25 -4.67 26.64
N VAL A 158 -6.00 -3.90 27.43
CA VAL A 158 -5.69 -3.68 28.85
C VAL A 158 -6.04 -4.96 29.64
N PRO A 159 -5.15 -5.46 30.53
CA PRO A 159 -5.45 -6.64 31.35
C PRO A 159 -6.72 -6.46 32.19
N ASP A 160 -7.56 -7.50 32.31
CA ASP A 160 -8.88 -7.41 32.96
C ASP A 160 -8.86 -6.87 34.40
N LYS A 161 -7.74 -7.00 35.11
CA LYS A 161 -7.51 -6.41 36.45
C LYS A 161 -7.48 -4.88 36.49
N ASP A 162 -7.13 -4.23 35.38
CA ASP A 162 -6.99 -2.77 35.23
C ASP A 162 -8.08 -2.17 34.32
N ARG A 163 -8.92 -3.03 33.74
CA ARG A 163 -10.00 -2.69 32.81
C ARG A 163 -11.11 -1.93 33.52
N ARG A 164 -11.42 -0.75 33.02
CA ARG A 164 -12.49 0.14 33.52
C ARG A 164 -13.64 0.30 32.54
N GLY A 165 -13.43 0.02 31.26
CA GLY A 165 -14.46 0.09 30.22
C GLY A 165 -14.44 -1.09 29.25
N ILE A 166 -15.36 -1.04 28.28
CA ILE A 166 -15.47 -2.05 27.21
C ILE A 166 -14.33 -1.89 26.18
N ASN A 167 -13.80 -0.68 26.01
CA ASN A 167 -12.95 -0.26 24.89
C ASN A 167 -11.47 -0.02 25.27
N ASP A 168 -10.96 -0.75 26.26
CA ASP A 168 -9.64 -0.48 26.84
C ASP A 168 -8.52 -1.20 26.07
N TYR A 169 -7.94 -0.52 25.08
CA TYR A 169 -6.70 -0.92 24.40
C TYR A 169 -5.53 0.01 24.78
N VAL A 170 -4.35 -0.58 25.00
CA VAL A 170 -3.11 0.16 25.28
C VAL A 170 -2.57 0.85 24.02
N ILE A 171 -2.78 0.22 22.86
CA ILE A 171 -2.27 0.63 21.55
C ILE A 171 -3.44 0.67 20.55
N PRO A 172 -3.71 1.81 19.90
CA PRO A 172 -4.78 1.91 18.91
C PRO A 172 -4.57 0.96 17.72
N ILE A 173 -5.61 0.19 17.38
CA ILE A 173 -5.64 -0.66 16.19
C ILE A 173 -6.67 -0.09 15.22
N VAL A 174 -6.29 0.05 13.95
CA VAL A 174 -7.14 0.61 12.89
C VAL A 174 -7.35 -0.44 11.80
N PRO A 175 -8.51 -1.14 11.77
CA PRO A 175 -8.88 -2.06 10.70
C PRO A 175 -9.45 -1.35 9.46
N THR A 176 -9.53 -2.10 8.35
CA THR A 176 -10.39 -1.82 7.18
C THR A 176 -10.95 -3.13 6.65
N PHE A 177 -12.04 -3.08 5.88
CA PHE A 177 -12.53 -4.23 5.13
C PHE A 177 -11.57 -4.61 4.00
N GLY A 178 -11.22 -5.89 3.91
CA GLY A 178 -10.74 -6.51 2.67
C GLY A 178 -11.86 -7.13 1.84
N ASN A 179 -11.56 -7.57 0.61
CA ASN A 179 -12.59 -8.04 -0.32
C ASN A 179 -13.09 -9.47 -0.04
N ASN A 180 -12.37 -10.25 0.78
CA ASN A 180 -12.82 -11.52 1.35
C ASN A 180 -13.65 -11.34 2.63
N ASP A 181 -13.53 -10.22 3.36
CA ASP A 181 -14.31 -9.90 4.58
C ASP A 181 -15.82 -9.69 4.35
N ILE A 182 -16.32 -9.97 3.15
CA ILE A 182 -17.75 -9.91 2.80
C ILE A 182 -18.17 -11.08 1.92
N MET A 183 -19.45 -11.40 2.00
CA MET A 183 -20.14 -12.25 1.02
C MET A 183 -21.27 -11.46 0.34
N PRO A 184 -21.47 -11.59 -0.99
CA PRO A 184 -20.58 -12.25 -1.94
C PRO A 184 -19.19 -11.59 -2.01
N HIS A 185 -18.15 -12.38 -2.26
CA HIS A 185 -16.77 -11.91 -2.47
C HIS A 185 -16.78 -10.73 -3.47
N ASN A 186 -16.02 -9.66 -3.16
CA ASN A 186 -15.96 -8.39 -3.91
C ASN A 186 -17.23 -7.50 -3.93
N ILE A 187 -18.43 -7.97 -3.56
CA ILE A 187 -19.68 -7.23 -3.77
C ILE A 187 -20.14 -6.47 -2.50
N PHE A 188 -19.55 -5.30 -2.27
CA PHE A 188 -19.99 -4.37 -1.21
C PHE A 188 -21.02 -3.39 -1.75
N LEU A 189 -22.28 -3.49 -1.30
CA LEU A 189 -23.35 -2.54 -1.63
C LEU A 189 -23.38 -1.35 -0.66
N SER A 190 -24.00 -0.24 -1.07
CA SER A 190 -24.19 0.96 -0.23
C SER A 190 -24.74 0.63 1.17
N GLY A 191 -24.23 1.29 2.20
CA GLY A 191 -24.74 1.18 3.56
C GLY A 191 -25.93 2.12 3.83
N PRO A 192 -26.56 2.03 5.01
CA PRO A 192 -26.35 0.98 6.01
C PRO A 192 -26.81 -0.39 5.51
N ASN A 193 -25.97 -1.40 5.71
CA ASN A 193 -26.22 -2.77 5.29
C ASN A 193 -25.80 -3.75 6.40
N LYS A 194 -26.17 -5.03 6.29
CA LYS A 194 -25.90 -6.00 7.36
C LYS A 194 -24.40 -6.12 7.72
N TRP A 195 -23.50 -5.91 6.74
CA TRP A 195 -22.06 -5.97 6.97
C TRP A 195 -21.57 -4.75 7.74
N THR A 196 -21.96 -3.51 7.35
CA THR A 196 -21.59 -2.32 8.13
C THR A 196 -22.20 -2.32 9.54
N MET A 197 -23.36 -2.97 9.73
CA MET A 197 -23.92 -3.20 11.07
C MET A 197 -23.14 -4.23 11.88
N LYS A 198 -22.96 -5.47 11.38
CA LYS A 198 -22.27 -6.53 12.13
C LYS A 198 -20.79 -6.22 12.38
N TYR A 199 -20.12 -5.52 11.46
CA TYR A 199 -18.75 -5.07 11.70
C TYR A 199 -18.67 -3.88 12.67
N LEU A 200 -19.73 -3.09 12.85
CA LEU A 200 -19.78 -2.13 13.95
C LEU A 200 -19.80 -2.85 15.29
N ASP A 201 -20.46 -4.01 15.40
CA ASP A 201 -20.44 -4.83 16.61
C ASP A 201 -19.04 -5.45 16.84
N ILE A 202 -18.43 -6.05 15.80
CA ILE A 202 -17.12 -6.71 15.89
C ILE A 202 -16.00 -5.69 16.19
N TRP A 203 -16.02 -4.51 15.54
CA TRP A 203 -15.00 -3.46 15.69
C TRP A 203 -15.44 -2.31 16.62
N ARG A 204 -16.45 -2.50 17.49
CA ARG A 204 -17.03 -1.44 18.35
C ARG A 204 -16.00 -0.69 19.19
N SER A 205 -14.94 -1.39 19.59
CA SER A 205 -13.82 -0.90 20.41
C SER A 205 -12.69 -0.25 19.59
N PHE A 206 -12.54 -0.59 18.30
CA PHE A 206 -11.58 0.06 17.39
C PHE A 206 -12.14 1.33 16.73
N ILE A 207 -13.47 1.44 16.62
CA ILE A 207 -14.16 2.57 16.00
C ILE A 207 -14.58 3.58 17.08
N PRO A 208 -13.99 4.79 17.15
CA PRO A 208 -14.38 5.83 18.10
C PRO A 208 -15.86 6.18 17.97
N GLU A 209 -16.53 6.49 19.09
CA GLU A 209 -17.99 6.65 19.10
C GLU A 209 -18.51 7.67 18.07
N ALA A 210 -17.86 8.83 17.99
CA ALA A 210 -18.17 9.89 17.02
C ALA A 210 -17.99 9.48 15.54
N GLN A 211 -17.44 8.29 15.27
CA GLN A 211 -17.26 7.70 13.94
C GLN A 211 -18.24 6.55 13.66
N ARG A 212 -18.97 6.02 14.66
CA ARG A 212 -19.81 4.82 14.49
C ARG A 212 -20.94 5.03 13.48
N HIS A 213 -21.60 6.19 13.47
CA HIS A 213 -22.67 6.47 12.50
C HIS A 213 -22.18 6.50 11.04
N GLN A 214 -21.07 7.19 10.74
CA GLN A 214 -20.50 7.21 9.38
C GLN A 214 -19.93 5.84 8.98
N PHE A 215 -19.46 5.03 9.95
CA PHE A 215 -19.11 3.64 9.70
C PHE A 215 -20.34 2.81 9.29
N GLN A 216 -21.51 3.00 9.90
CA GLN A 216 -22.75 2.35 9.44
C GLN A 216 -23.09 2.74 8.00
N GLN A 217 -22.92 4.00 7.61
CA GLN A 217 -23.23 4.47 6.24
C GLN A 217 -22.33 3.83 5.15
N GLY A 218 -21.07 3.47 5.45
CA GLY A 218 -20.16 2.98 4.40
C GLY A 218 -18.91 2.20 4.80
N GLY A 219 -18.73 1.87 6.07
CA GLY A 219 -17.56 1.12 6.55
C GLY A 219 -16.25 1.91 6.54
N TRP A 220 -16.32 3.25 6.48
CA TRP A 220 -15.17 4.15 6.50
C TRP A 220 -15.14 4.98 7.79
N PHE A 221 -13.96 5.23 8.34
CA PHE A 221 -13.78 5.95 9.60
C PHE A 221 -12.35 6.51 9.76
N SER A 222 -12.11 7.31 10.80
CA SER A 222 -10.77 7.71 11.19
C SER A 222 -10.52 7.53 12.69
N VAL A 223 -9.25 7.36 13.06
CA VAL A 223 -8.80 7.19 14.45
C VAL A 223 -7.65 8.15 14.69
N GLU A 224 -7.75 8.98 15.73
CA GLU A 224 -6.66 9.88 16.15
C GLU A 224 -5.60 9.11 16.95
N VAL A 225 -4.80 8.29 16.25
CA VAL A 225 -3.74 7.46 16.83
C VAL A 225 -2.69 8.25 17.63
N ILE A 226 -2.55 9.56 17.35
CA ILE A 226 -1.91 10.51 18.25
C ILE A 226 -2.88 11.70 18.41
N PRO A 227 -3.62 11.79 19.53
CA PRO A 227 -4.70 12.75 19.73
C PRO A 227 -4.32 14.19 19.38
N GLY A 228 -5.13 14.83 18.52
CA GLY A 228 -4.90 16.21 18.05
C GLY A 228 -3.63 16.42 17.21
N LYS A 229 -2.94 15.36 16.77
CA LYS A 229 -1.70 15.46 15.95
C LYS A 229 -1.73 14.61 14.69
N LEU A 230 -1.98 13.30 14.82
CA LEU A 230 -1.95 12.32 13.73
C LEU A 230 -3.20 11.45 13.78
N ALA A 231 -3.84 11.27 12.62
CA ALA A 231 -4.93 10.33 12.45
C ALA A 231 -4.63 9.32 11.33
N VAL A 232 -5.21 8.12 11.45
CA VAL A 232 -5.33 7.16 10.34
C VAL A 232 -6.75 7.25 9.81
N ILE A 233 -6.91 7.31 8.48
CA ILE A 233 -8.20 7.28 7.80
C ILE A 233 -8.36 5.92 7.12
N SER A 234 -9.29 5.12 7.61
CA SER A 234 -9.67 3.82 7.07
C SER A 234 -10.66 3.98 5.92
N LEU A 235 -10.22 3.62 4.72
CA LEU A 235 -10.97 3.72 3.48
C LEU A 235 -11.54 2.35 3.10
N ASN A 236 -12.87 2.22 3.07
CA ASN A 236 -13.52 1.08 2.39
C ASN A 236 -13.27 1.16 0.87
N THR A 237 -12.16 0.56 0.42
CA THR A 237 -11.70 0.55 -0.98
C THR A 237 -12.56 -0.33 -1.88
N ILE A 238 -13.42 -1.18 -1.33
CA ILE A 238 -14.27 -2.11 -2.11
C ILE A 238 -15.32 -1.32 -2.91
N TYR A 239 -15.67 -0.10 -2.50
CA TYR A 239 -16.49 0.83 -3.29
C TYR A 239 -15.76 1.46 -4.49
N PHE A 240 -14.44 1.38 -4.54
CA PHE A 240 -13.64 1.86 -5.68
C PHE A 240 -13.28 0.72 -6.63
N PHE A 241 -13.38 -0.53 -6.17
CA PHE A 241 -12.84 -1.73 -6.79
C PHE A 241 -13.49 -2.09 -8.12
N THR A 242 -12.70 -2.41 -9.15
CA THR A 242 -13.22 -2.73 -10.49
C THR A 242 -14.07 -4.00 -10.51
N SER A 243 -13.77 -4.97 -9.64
CA SER A 243 -14.52 -6.23 -9.45
C SER A 243 -15.86 -6.07 -8.73
N ASN A 244 -16.11 -4.95 -8.04
CA ASN A 244 -17.40 -4.70 -7.39
C ASN A 244 -18.46 -4.24 -8.41
N SER A 245 -19.20 -5.18 -9.00
CA SER A 245 -20.30 -4.90 -9.93
C SER A 245 -21.50 -4.19 -9.29
N GLY A 246 -21.59 -4.21 -7.94
CA GLY A 246 -22.63 -3.55 -7.15
C GLY A 246 -22.55 -2.02 -7.09
N VAL A 247 -21.46 -1.41 -7.57
CA VAL A 247 -21.25 0.05 -7.58
C VAL A 247 -20.87 0.57 -8.98
N ASP A 248 -21.00 1.87 -9.22
CA ASP A 248 -20.68 2.53 -10.50
C ASP A 248 -19.68 3.68 -10.33
N GLY A 249 -18.60 3.38 -9.60
CA GLY A 249 -17.49 4.29 -9.37
C GLY A 249 -17.85 5.50 -8.49
N CYS A 250 -17.20 6.62 -8.75
CA CYS A 250 -17.24 7.81 -7.90
C CYS A 250 -17.76 9.08 -8.62
N ALA A 251 -18.21 8.98 -9.87
CA ALA A 251 -18.73 10.11 -10.63
C ALA A 251 -20.12 10.57 -10.16
N ASN A 252 -21.08 9.64 -10.02
CA ASN A 252 -22.47 9.92 -9.72
C ASN A 252 -22.70 10.13 -8.21
N LYS A 253 -23.38 11.21 -7.82
CA LYS A 253 -23.66 11.58 -6.41
C LYS A 253 -24.65 10.69 -5.63
N HIS A 254 -24.97 9.52 -6.17
CA HIS A 254 -25.82 8.49 -5.57
C HIS A 254 -25.12 7.11 -5.58
N GLU A 255 -23.82 7.09 -5.85
CA GLU A 255 -22.97 5.91 -5.71
C GLU A 255 -22.12 6.08 -4.43
N PRO A 256 -21.95 5.03 -3.61
CA PRO A 256 -21.25 5.14 -2.34
C PRO A 256 -19.78 5.54 -2.52
N GLY A 257 -19.17 5.27 -3.68
CA GLY A 257 -17.85 5.78 -4.03
C GLY A 257 -17.79 7.32 -4.11
N TYR A 258 -18.85 8.00 -4.57
CA TYR A 258 -18.91 9.47 -4.51
C TYR A 258 -19.01 9.94 -3.07
N GLU A 259 -19.88 9.31 -2.28
CA GLU A 259 -20.18 9.70 -0.89
C GLU A 259 -18.94 9.54 0.00
N HIS A 260 -18.20 8.44 -0.16
CA HIS A 260 -16.89 8.21 0.44
C HIS A 260 -15.90 9.32 0.07
N MET A 261 -15.77 9.66 -1.22
CA MET A 261 -14.88 10.73 -1.66
C MET A 261 -15.28 12.10 -1.08
N ASP A 262 -16.56 12.43 -0.95
CA ASP A 262 -16.98 13.70 -0.37
C ASP A 262 -16.82 13.74 1.16
N TRP A 263 -16.99 12.60 1.85
CA TRP A 263 -16.60 12.44 3.26
C TRP A 263 -15.09 12.62 3.46
N LEU A 264 -14.26 11.96 2.64
CA LEU A 264 -12.79 12.06 2.71
C LEU A 264 -12.33 13.51 2.49
N ARG A 265 -12.98 14.23 1.56
CA ARG A 265 -12.77 15.67 1.32
C ARG A 265 -13.11 16.52 2.56
N ILE A 266 -14.08 16.10 3.37
CA ILE A 266 -14.45 16.81 4.61
C ILE A 266 -13.46 16.49 5.72
N GLN A 267 -13.11 15.21 5.94
CA GLN A 267 -12.15 14.81 6.98
C GLN A 267 -10.78 15.43 6.77
N LEU A 268 -10.23 15.39 5.55
CA LEU A 268 -8.94 16.00 5.24
C LEU A 268 -8.95 17.54 5.39
N LYS A 269 -10.10 18.20 5.16
CA LYS A 269 -10.25 19.62 5.52
C LYS A 269 -10.26 19.83 7.03
N ILE A 270 -11.03 19.06 7.79
CA ILE A 270 -11.08 19.17 9.26
C ILE A 270 -9.68 18.96 9.86
N MET A 271 -8.92 18.00 9.35
CA MET A 271 -7.54 17.76 9.77
C MET A 271 -6.61 18.93 9.42
N ARG A 272 -6.67 19.50 8.20
CA ARG A 272 -5.94 20.73 7.86
C ARG A 272 -6.29 21.88 8.80
N ASP A 273 -7.58 22.14 9.00
CA ASP A 273 -8.08 23.26 9.79
C ASP A 273 -7.69 23.14 11.27
N ARG A 274 -7.48 21.90 11.77
CA ARG A 274 -6.94 21.58 13.10
C ARG A 274 -5.41 21.48 13.15
N GLY A 275 -4.69 21.64 12.04
CA GLY A 275 -3.23 21.48 11.94
C GLY A 275 -2.73 20.02 12.03
N MET A 276 -3.62 19.04 11.97
CA MET A 276 -3.31 17.61 12.06
C MET A 276 -2.75 17.03 10.75
N LYS A 277 -2.16 15.85 10.85
CA LYS A 277 -1.70 15.02 9.72
C LYS A 277 -2.52 13.73 9.59
N ALA A 278 -2.50 13.13 8.40
CA ALA A 278 -3.26 11.93 8.06
C ALA A 278 -2.40 10.84 7.42
N ILE A 279 -2.55 9.59 7.87
CA ILE A 279 -2.23 8.38 7.10
C ILE A 279 -3.52 7.94 6.39
N LEU A 280 -3.44 7.59 5.10
CA LEU A 280 -4.53 6.90 4.42
C LEU A 280 -4.27 5.40 4.42
N MET A 281 -5.29 4.58 4.70
CA MET A 281 -5.20 3.13 4.56
C MET A 281 -6.43 2.55 3.86
N GLY A 282 -6.26 1.42 3.21
CA GLY A 282 -7.36 0.62 2.65
C GLY A 282 -6.85 -0.79 2.33
N HIS A 283 -7.69 -1.66 1.80
CA HIS A 283 -7.24 -3.00 1.41
C HIS A 283 -6.69 -3.00 -0.02
N VAL A 284 -7.57 -2.83 -1.02
CA VAL A 284 -7.21 -2.83 -2.44
C VAL A 284 -6.44 -1.55 -2.79
N PRO A 285 -5.18 -1.60 -3.24
CA PRO A 285 -4.41 -0.42 -3.59
C PRO A 285 -4.92 0.26 -4.87
N PRO A 286 -4.67 1.58 -5.06
CA PRO A 286 -4.97 2.34 -6.28
C PRO A 286 -3.98 2.05 -7.43
N ALA A 287 -3.80 0.77 -7.77
CA ALA A 287 -2.94 0.30 -8.86
C ALA A 287 -3.51 0.69 -10.23
N ARG A 288 -2.71 1.39 -11.03
CA ARG A 288 -3.09 1.85 -12.38
C ARG A 288 -1.85 1.93 -13.28
N VAL A 289 -1.70 0.95 -14.17
CA VAL A 289 -0.64 0.87 -15.19
C VAL A 289 -1.25 0.42 -16.52
N ASP A 290 -0.49 0.52 -17.64
CA ASP A 290 -0.96 0.19 -18.99
C ASP A 290 -1.79 -1.13 -19.05
N GLY A 291 -3.11 -1.01 -19.24
CA GLY A 291 -4.05 -2.14 -19.35
C GLY A 291 -4.43 -2.85 -18.04
N LYS A 292 -3.90 -2.42 -16.88
CA LYS A 292 -4.16 -3.03 -15.56
C LYS A 292 -4.53 -1.96 -14.52
N GLU A 293 -5.82 -1.90 -14.19
CA GLU A 293 -6.40 -1.02 -13.15
C GLU A 293 -7.16 -1.83 -12.07
N SER A 294 -6.95 -1.48 -10.80
CA SER A 294 -7.69 -2.06 -9.65
C SER A 294 -8.92 -1.26 -9.25
N TRP A 295 -8.89 0.07 -9.42
CA TRP A 295 -9.99 0.97 -9.08
C TRP A 295 -10.64 1.52 -10.35
N ASP A 296 -11.94 1.80 -10.30
CA ASP A 296 -12.64 2.52 -11.35
C ASP A 296 -11.97 3.89 -11.57
N GLU A 297 -11.69 4.23 -12.84
CA GLU A 297 -11.02 5.48 -13.22
C GLU A 297 -11.66 6.72 -12.57
N THR A 298 -12.99 6.76 -12.39
CA THR A 298 -13.66 7.90 -11.76
C THR A 298 -13.33 8.04 -10.27
N CYS A 299 -13.02 6.94 -9.60
CA CYS A 299 -12.53 6.92 -8.22
C CYS A 299 -11.03 7.26 -8.15
N TRP A 300 -10.21 6.66 -9.02
CA TRP A 300 -8.77 6.98 -9.08
C TRP A 300 -8.55 8.49 -9.36
N GLN A 301 -9.29 9.05 -10.31
CA GLN A 301 -9.24 10.48 -10.66
C GLN A 301 -9.57 11.41 -9.48
N LYS A 302 -10.57 11.06 -8.65
CA LYS A 302 -10.91 11.83 -7.44
C LYS A 302 -9.90 11.64 -6.33
N TYR A 303 -9.50 10.40 -6.04
CA TYR A 303 -8.50 10.08 -5.02
C TYR A 303 -7.17 10.80 -5.28
N THR A 304 -6.65 10.68 -6.50
CA THR A 304 -5.35 11.27 -6.87
C THR A 304 -5.42 12.80 -6.85
N LEU A 305 -6.57 13.40 -7.19
CA LEU A 305 -6.80 14.83 -6.97
C LEU A 305 -6.87 15.19 -5.48
N TRP A 306 -7.48 14.37 -4.62
CA TRP A 306 -7.52 14.65 -3.17
C TRP A 306 -6.13 14.57 -2.55
N VAL A 307 -5.34 13.55 -2.91
CA VAL A 307 -3.94 13.42 -2.45
C VAL A 307 -3.11 14.62 -2.94
N GLN A 308 -3.32 15.11 -4.17
CA GLN A 308 -2.69 16.35 -4.65
C GLN A 308 -3.10 17.57 -3.82
N GLN A 309 -4.41 17.77 -3.58
CA GLN A 309 -4.90 18.97 -2.88
C GLN A 309 -4.70 18.91 -1.36
N TYR A 310 -4.42 17.76 -0.75
CA TYR A 310 -4.15 17.58 0.69
C TYR A 310 -2.73 17.08 1.00
N ARG A 311 -1.78 17.30 0.08
CA ARG A 311 -0.34 16.94 0.19
C ARG A 311 0.43 17.59 1.35
N ASP A 312 -0.20 18.54 2.04
CA ASP A 312 0.24 19.20 3.27
C ASP A 312 -0.23 18.47 4.55
N VAL A 313 -1.29 17.67 4.45
CA VAL A 313 -1.91 16.88 5.53
C VAL A 313 -1.46 15.42 5.48
N ILE A 314 -1.45 14.83 4.28
CA ILE A 314 -1.21 13.40 4.07
C ILE A 314 0.29 13.08 4.21
N VAL A 315 0.63 12.08 5.03
CA VAL A 315 2.01 11.63 5.27
C VAL A 315 2.40 10.40 4.44
N GLY A 316 1.42 9.62 4.00
CA GLY A 316 1.60 8.41 3.20
C GLY A 316 0.30 7.65 2.97
N SER A 317 0.37 6.51 2.28
CA SER A 317 -0.78 5.64 2.02
C SER A 317 -0.39 4.16 2.01
N LEU A 318 -1.16 3.31 2.69
CA LEU A 318 -0.85 1.91 2.98
C LEU A 318 -1.97 0.97 2.52
N TYR A 319 -1.60 -0.15 1.90
CA TYR A 319 -2.53 -1.12 1.31
C TYR A 319 -2.03 -2.58 1.44
N GLY A 320 -2.93 -3.55 1.25
CA GLY A 320 -2.66 -5.00 1.24
C GLY A 320 -3.06 -5.62 -0.11
N HIS A 321 -3.86 -6.69 -0.10
CA HIS A 321 -4.55 -7.32 -1.24
C HIS A 321 -3.66 -8.04 -2.26
N MET A 322 -2.49 -7.50 -2.59
CA MET A 322 -1.68 -7.99 -3.71
C MET A 322 -0.72 -9.12 -3.33
N ASN A 323 -0.57 -9.41 -2.03
CA ASN A 323 0.35 -10.39 -1.45
C ASN A 323 1.84 -10.19 -1.79
N ILE A 324 2.20 -9.17 -2.58
CA ILE A 324 3.57 -8.86 -3.04
C ILE A 324 4.05 -7.50 -2.55
N ASP A 325 5.31 -7.43 -2.10
CA ASP A 325 5.92 -6.18 -1.64
C ASP A 325 6.21 -5.24 -2.81
N HIS A 326 5.57 -4.08 -2.83
CA HIS A 326 5.90 -3.02 -3.78
C HIS A 326 5.36 -1.66 -3.34
N PHE A 327 5.68 -0.65 -4.14
CA PHE A 327 5.09 0.68 -4.05
C PHE A 327 4.64 1.11 -5.45
N MET A 328 3.79 2.14 -5.51
CA MET A 328 3.35 2.77 -6.75
C MET A 328 3.38 4.29 -6.62
N LEU A 329 3.49 4.97 -7.76
CA LEU A 329 3.57 6.43 -7.85
C LEU A 329 2.37 6.95 -8.64
N GLN A 330 1.47 7.67 -7.98
CA GLN A 330 0.36 8.36 -8.64
C GLN A 330 0.90 9.65 -9.26
N ASP A 331 0.66 9.88 -10.54
CA ASP A 331 1.15 11.05 -11.28
C ASP A 331 0.03 12.08 -11.45
N PHE A 332 0.16 13.25 -10.81
CA PHE A 332 -0.86 14.29 -10.82
C PHE A 332 -1.04 14.96 -12.20
N GLU A 333 -0.11 14.80 -13.15
CA GLU A 333 -0.34 15.23 -14.55
C GLU A 333 -1.36 14.33 -15.27
N GLN A 334 -1.59 13.10 -14.81
CA GLN A 334 -2.59 12.18 -15.38
C GLN A 334 -4.02 12.42 -14.85
N ILE A 335 -4.21 13.37 -13.93
CA ILE A 335 -5.54 13.84 -13.55
C ILE A 335 -6.14 14.57 -14.77
N GLU A 336 -7.36 14.22 -15.17
CA GLU A 336 -8.03 14.81 -16.32
C GLU A 336 -8.44 16.28 -16.06
N ASP A 337 -8.30 17.13 -17.07
CA ASP A 337 -8.50 18.58 -16.94
C ASP A 337 -9.94 19.04 -16.65
N HIS A 338 -10.92 18.12 -16.75
CA HIS A 338 -12.28 18.35 -16.29
C HIS A 338 -12.47 17.95 -14.83
N THR A 339 -11.86 16.83 -14.38
CA THR A 339 -11.73 16.46 -12.97
C THR A 339 -11.12 17.59 -12.14
N LYS A 340 -10.02 18.21 -12.62
CA LYS A 340 -9.40 19.40 -11.98
C LYS A 340 -10.35 20.61 -11.84
N LYS A 341 -11.44 20.66 -12.63
CA LYS A 341 -12.44 21.73 -12.65
C LYS A 341 -13.76 21.33 -11.97
N GLY A 342 -13.82 20.18 -11.31
CA GLY A 342 -15.00 19.70 -10.60
C GLY A 342 -16.10 19.17 -11.51
N ASP A 343 -15.74 18.68 -12.69
CA ASP A 343 -16.64 18.08 -13.68
C ASP A 343 -16.13 16.68 -14.07
N MET A 344 -16.97 15.66 -14.00
CA MET A 344 -16.59 14.27 -14.28
C MET A 344 -17.70 13.56 -15.04
N ALA A 345 -17.39 13.03 -16.22
CA ALA A 345 -18.32 12.13 -16.88
C ALA A 345 -18.38 10.80 -16.11
N ALA A 346 -19.57 10.18 -16.02
CA ALA A 346 -19.61 8.74 -15.82
C ALA A 346 -18.97 8.10 -17.06
N ARG A 347 -17.72 7.65 -16.93
CA ARG A 347 -16.99 6.96 -18.00
C ARG A 347 -17.71 5.65 -18.23
N ALA A 348 -18.50 5.57 -19.30
CA ALA A 348 -19.13 4.32 -19.67
C ALA A 348 -18.01 3.28 -19.87
N ARG A 349 -17.86 2.31 -18.95
CA ARG A 349 -16.93 1.18 -19.14
C ARG A 349 -17.10 0.70 -20.57
N ALA A 350 -16.02 0.78 -21.35
CA ALA A 350 -16.00 0.22 -22.69
C ALA A 350 -16.39 -1.27 -22.57
N LYS A 351 -16.85 -1.87 -23.68
CA LYS A 351 -16.72 -3.34 -23.74
C LYS A 351 -15.23 -3.61 -23.62
N THR A 352 -14.82 -4.34 -22.58
CA THR A 352 -13.44 -4.80 -22.40
C THR A 352 -12.98 -5.37 -23.73
N THR A 353 -11.98 -4.74 -24.32
CA THR A 353 -11.46 -5.18 -25.61
C THR A 353 -10.91 -6.58 -25.40
N ALA A 354 -11.09 -7.50 -26.36
CA ALA A 354 -10.80 -8.94 -26.17
C ALA A 354 -9.28 -9.30 -26.08
N GLY A 355 -8.49 -8.41 -25.50
CA GLY A 355 -7.07 -8.53 -25.17
C GLY A 355 -6.61 -7.62 -24.02
N GLU A 356 -7.52 -6.95 -23.31
CA GLU A 356 -7.19 -6.26 -22.05
C GLU A 356 -7.09 -7.29 -20.91
N ILE A 357 -5.86 -7.60 -20.50
CA ILE A 357 -5.57 -8.53 -19.40
C ILE A 357 -5.95 -7.85 -18.09
N ARG A 358 -7.04 -8.30 -17.44
CA ARG A 358 -7.43 -7.83 -16.11
C ARG A 358 -6.23 -7.93 -15.15
N LEU A 359 -6.09 -6.96 -14.25
CA LEU A 359 -5.09 -7.02 -13.18
C LEU A 359 -5.32 -8.25 -12.27
N LEU A 360 -6.57 -8.66 -12.15
CA LEU A 360 -7.06 -9.66 -11.20
C LEU A 360 -7.86 -10.73 -11.94
N GLU A 361 -7.67 -11.99 -11.54
CA GLU A 361 -8.47 -13.12 -11.99
C GLU A 361 -9.53 -13.38 -10.91
N ASP A 362 -10.80 -13.14 -11.26
CA ASP A 362 -12.00 -13.06 -10.40
C ASP A 362 -11.97 -12.17 -9.13
N GLY A 363 -10.82 -11.59 -8.80
CA GLY A 363 -10.58 -10.73 -7.64
C GLY A 363 -9.16 -10.85 -7.10
N GLU A 364 -8.45 -11.92 -7.47
CA GLU A 364 -7.20 -12.35 -6.85
C GLU A 364 -5.99 -12.18 -7.79
N ILE A 365 -4.78 -12.27 -7.22
CA ILE A 365 -3.51 -12.10 -7.92
C ILE A 365 -2.76 -13.41 -8.01
N THR A 366 -2.83 -14.03 -9.19
CA THR A 366 -1.94 -15.13 -9.56
C THR A 366 -0.51 -14.61 -9.73
N VAL A 367 0.50 -15.46 -9.45
CA VAL A 367 1.94 -15.11 -9.63
C VAL A 367 2.24 -14.67 -11.07
N ALA A 368 1.49 -15.19 -12.05
CA ALA A 368 1.54 -14.75 -13.44
C ALA A 368 1.09 -13.29 -13.60
N SER A 369 -0.09 -12.94 -13.07
CA SER A 369 -0.58 -11.56 -13.12
C SER A 369 0.30 -10.59 -12.33
N ALA A 370 0.83 -11.02 -11.17
CA ALA A 370 1.81 -10.27 -10.38
C ALA A 370 3.09 -9.96 -11.20
N SER A 371 3.63 -10.96 -11.90
CA SER A 371 4.82 -10.81 -12.73
C SER A 371 4.59 -9.83 -13.88
N ASP A 372 3.48 -9.98 -14.61
CA ASP A 372 3.08 -9.05 -15.67
C ASP A 372 2.81 -7.63 -15.14
N TYR A 373 2.23 -7.52 -13.94
CA TYR A 373 1.98 -6.24 -13.27
C TYR A 373 3.29 -5.53 -12.93
N LEU A 374 4.24 -6.22 -12.27
CA LEU A 374 5.56 -5.67 -11.95
C LEU A 374 6.33 -5.28 -13.23
N LEU A 375 6.22 -6.06 -14.31
CA LEU A 375 6.80 -5.70 -15.61
C LEU A 375 6.16 -4.44 -16.22
N SER A 376 4.85 -4.23 -16.07
CA SER A 376 4.18 -3.01 -16.53
C SER A 376 4.44 -1.80 -15.62
N LEU A 377 4.53 -2.00 -14.30
CA LEU A 377 4.96 -0.99 -13.33
C LEU A 377 6.39 -0.52 -13.62
N ARG A 378 7.30 -1.45 -13.97
CA ARG A 378 8.66 -1.10 -14.44
C ARG A 378 8.65 -0.29 -15.73
N LYS A 379 7.80 -0.61 -16.72
CA LYS A 379 7.65 0.19 -17.97
C LYS A 379 7.16 1.61 -17.66
N PHE A 380 6.23 1.77 -16.71
CA PHE A 380 5.80 3.08 -16.23
C PHE A 380 6.96 3.84 -15.57
N TRP A 381 7.73 3.21 -14.69
CA TRP A 381 8.94 3.80 -14.10
C TRP A 381 10.03 4.13 -15.14
N ALA A 382 10.13 3.35 -16.22
CA ALA A 382 11.00 3.63 -17.37
C ALA A 382 10.60 4.89 -18.17
N ARG A 383 9.40 5.45 -17.95
CA ARG A 383 8.94 6.73 -18.51
C ARG A 383 9.13 7.94 -17.58
N LEU A 384 9.42 7.73 -16.29
CA LEU A 384 9.64 8.82 -15.32
C LEU A 384 10.78 9.77 -15.77
N PRO A 385 10.76 11.06 -15.41
CA PRO A 385 11.86 11.97 -15.70
C PRO A 385 13.19 11.48 -15.12
N SER A 386 14.28 11.57 -15.89
CA SER A 386 15.65 11.40 -15.41
C SER A 386 16.39 12.73 -15.30
N PRO A 387 17.32 12.87 -14.34
CA PRO A 387 18.42 13.83 -14.48
C PRO A 387 19.14 13.59 -15.82
N LEU A 388 19.23 14.61 -16.66
CA LEU A 388 19.96 14.51 -17.92
C LEU A 388 21.46 14.46 -17.62
N ALA A 389 22.10 13.33 -17.94
CA ALA A 389 23.54 13.17 -17.82
C ALA A 389 24.25 14.17 -18.76
N GLY A 390 24.91 15.17 -18.17
CA GLY A 390 25.65 16.19 -18.91
C GLY A 390 26.77 15.58 -19.75
N SER A 391 26.90 16.03 -21.00
CA SER A 391 27.92 15.60 -21.95
C SER A 391 29.24 16.34 -21.70
N ASP A 392 29.89 16.11 -20.56
CA ASP A 392 31.24 16.61 -20.29
C ASP A 392 32.12 15.59 -19.54
N ARG A 393 33.08 15.00 -20.25
CA ARG A 393 34.10 14.08 -19.70
C ARG A 393 35.25 14.86 -19.05
N LYS A 394 34.99 15.73 -18.06
CA LYS A 394 36.08 16.40 -17.31
C LYS A 394 35.76 16.92 -15.89
N SER A 395 34.87 16.25 -15.15
CA SER A 395 34.59 16.55 -13.73
C SER A 395 34.30 15.32 -12.84
N ARG A 396 34.82 14.12 -13.17
CA ARG A 396 34.72 12.92 -12.32
C ARG A 396 35.71 12.96 -11.12
N VAL A 397 35.56 13.91 -10.19
CA VAL A 397 35.83 13.77 -8.73
C VAL A 397 35.05 14.89 -7.99
N LYS A 398 33.76 14.65 -7.72
CA LYS A 398 32.85 15.31 -6.75
C LYS A 398 31.40 15.04 -7.16
N SER A 399 30.98 13.79 -7.04
CA SER A 399 29.57 13.36 -7.18
C SER A 399 29.23 12.22 -6.22
N GLU A 400 29.93 12.18 -5.10
CA GLU A 400 29.58 11.42 -3.91
C GLU A 400 28.97 12.41 -2.93
N PHE A 401 28.00 11.94 -2.14
CA PHE A 401 27.23 12.72 -1.16
C PHE A 401 26.44 13.94 -1.69
N TRP A 402 25.12 13.89 -1.49
CA TRP A 402 24.28 15.08 -1.44
C TRP A 402 23.97 15.34 0.04
N ASP A 403 24.93 15.93 0.77
CA ASP A 403 24.63 16.51 2.08
C ASP A 403 23.64 17.68 1.92
N ASP A 404 22.62 17.72 2.77
CA ASP A 404 21.82 18.92 3.04
C ASP A 404 22.46 19.62 4.27
N GLU A 405 23.69 20.14 4.13
CA GLU A 405 24.33 20.99 5.16
C GLU A 405 25.03 22.22 4.53
N GLU A 406 24.87 23.36 5.19
CA GLU A 406 25.44 24.70 4.90
C GLU A 406 25.52 25.22 3.43
N GLU A 407 24.39 25.70 2.90
CA GLU A 407 24.40 27.02 2.22
C GLU A 407 23.60 28.01 3.09
N THR A 408 24.31 28.80 3.90
CA THR A 408 23.73 29.86 4.72
C THR A 408 23.16 30.98 3.84
N ASN A 409 21.98 31.47 4.20
CA ASN A 409 21.11 32.28 3.34
C ASN A 409 21.53 33.77 3.21
N GLU A 410 22.84 34.06 3.18
CA GLU A 410 23.39 35.42 3.04
C GLU A 410 24.10 35.66 1.70
N SER A 411 24.78 34.65 1.14
CA SER A 411 25.53 34.78 -0.12
C SER A 411 24.63 35.17 -1.30
N SER A 412 23.52 34.44 -1.46
CA SER A 412 22.54 34.64 -2.53
C SER A 412 21.87 36.01 -2.48
N THR A 413 21.62 36.55 -1.29
CA THR A 413 21.04 37.90 -1.13
C THR A 413 22.01 39.00 -1.52
N TRP A 414 23.30 38.86 -1.19
CA TRP A 414 24.32 39.85 -1.58
C TRP A 414 24.63 39.79 -3.09
N GLU A 415 24.73 38.62 -3.70
CA GLU A 415 24.88 38.51 -5.17
C GLU A 415 23.68 39.10 -5.92
N TRP A 416 22.45 38.82 -5.47
CA TRP A 416 21.24 39.38 -6.08
C TRP A 416 21.15 40.90 -5.93
N LEU A 417 21.60 41.44 -4.78
CA LEU A 417 21.66 42.89 -4.55
C LEU A 417 22.71 43.55 -5.46
N MET A 418 23.91 42.98 -5.56
CA MET A 418 24.97 43.46 -6.45
C MET A 418 24.54 43.44 -7.92
N PHE A 419 23.85 42.37 -8.35
CA PHE A 419 23.30 42.25 -9.71
C PHE A 419 22.25 43.34 -10.04
N LYS A 420 21.58 43.93 -9.04
CA LYS A 420 20.71 45.09 -9.23
C LYS A 420 21.44 46.43 -9.26
N ILE A 421 22.65 46.51 -8.73
CA ILE A 421 23.45 47.74 -8.67
C ILE A 421 24.30 47.90 -9.96
N SER A 422 24.81 46.81 -10.53
CA SER A 422 25.63 46.83 -11.75
C SER A 422 24.80 46.91 -13.04
N GLY A 423 24.22 48.07 -13.35
CA GLY A 423 23.44 48.30 -14.56
C GLY A 423 24.27 48.33 -15.85
N SER A 424 24.34 47.23 -16.62
CA SER A 424 24.76 47.24 -18.03
C SER A 424 24.14 46.07 -18.84
N GLN A 425 24.04 46.23 -20.16
CA GLN A 425 23.28 45.32 -21.02
C GLN A 425 24.13 44.14 -21.55
N ALA A 426 23.79 42.91 -21.14
CA ALA A 426 24.34 41.69 -21.74
C ALA A 426 23.27 40.60 -21.89
N ARG A 427 22.45 40.65 -22.95
CA ARG A 427 21.28 39.77 -23.17
C ARG A 427 21.63 38.35 -23.64
N ARG A 428 22.50 37.64 -22.91
CA ARG A 428 22.73 36.19 -23.13
C ARG A 428 21.47 35.40 -22.75
N LYS A 429 20.88 34.69 -23.71
CA LYS A 429 19.89 33.62 -23.43
C LYS A 429 20.60 32.44 -22.75
N THR A 430 20.77 32.49 -21.44
CA THR A 430 21.27 31.35 -20.66
C THR A 430 20.23 30.23 -20.64
N GLY A 431 20.56 29.08 -21.24
CA GLY A 431 19.69 27.92 -21.23
C GLY A 431 19.48 27.41 -19.80
N LYS A 432 18.22 27.21 -19.40
CA LYS A 432 17.83 26.68 -18.08
C LYS A 432 18.59 25.36 -17.82
N SER A 433 19.36 25.31 -16.73
CA SER A 433 20.24 24.18 -16.37
C SER A 433 19.50 22.83 -16.40
N THR A 434 20.20 21.76 -16.76
CA THR A 434 19.65 20.39 -16.80
C THR A 434 19.07 19.96 -15.45
N LYS A 435 19.71 20.35 -14.33
CA LYS A 435 19.18 20.17 -12.96
C LYS A 435 17.81 20.85 -12.81
N ASN A 436 17.70 22.10 -13.23
CA ASN A 436 16.46 22.89 -13.10
C ASN A 436 15.34 22.35 -14.02
N LYS A 437 15.68 21.87 -15.23
CA LYS A 437 14.72 21.18 -16.12
C LYS A 437 14.22 19.85 -15.55
N TYR A 438 15.09 19.08 -14.87
CA TYR A 438 14.68 17.84 -14.20
C TYR A 438 13.76 18.13 -13.00
N LEU A 439 14.16 19.06 -12.12
CA LEU A 439 13.36 19.46 -10.95
C LEU A 439 11.99 20.00 -11.38
N GLU A 440 11.91 20.76 -12.47
CA GLU A 440 10.64 21.22 -13.05
C GLU A 440 9.73 20.05 -13.47
N LYS A 441 10.26 19.06 -14.21
CA LYS A 441 9.48 17.89 -14.66
C LYS A 441 8.92 17.01 -13.54
N ILE A 442 9.52 17.03 -12.33
CA ILE A 442 9.02 16.30 -11.15
C ILE A 442 8.20 17.16 -10.18
N GLY A 443 8.01 18.47 -10.43
CA GLY A 443 7.27 19.35 -9.51
C GLY A 443 8.08 19.92 -8.34
N GLY A 444 9.37 20.25 -8.55
CA GLY A 444 10.24 21.00 -7.62
C GLY A 444 11.24 20.15 -6.82
N LYS A 445 11.95 20.76 -5.84
CA LYS A 445 12.97 20.10 -4.97
C LYS A 445 12.45 18.80 -4.32
N TYR A 446 11.13 18.69 -4.15
CA TYR A 446 10.44 17.66 -3.36
C TYR A 446 9.55 16.71 -4.18
N ALA A 447 9.67 16.70 -5.52
CA ALA A 447 8.90 15.82 -6.41
C ALA A 447 7.35 15.92 -6.30
N GLN A 448 6.80 17.12 -6.05
CA GLN A 448 5.36 17.34 -5.76
C GLN A 448 4.39 17.13 -6.94
N ARG A 449 4.87 16.58 -8.06
CA ARG A 449 4.04 16.01 -9.14
C ARG A 449 3.45 14.64 -8.77
N TYR A 450 4.07 13.93 -7.83
CA TYR A 450 3.73 12.55 -7.51
C TYR A 450 3.20 12.39 -6.09
N SER A 451 2.60 11.24 -5.81
CA SER A 451 2.48 10.70 -4.45
C SER A 451 2.83 9.21 -4.45
N ALA A 452 3.41 8.72 -3.35
CA ALA A 452 3.69 7.31 -3.17
C ALA A 452 2.50 6.61 -2.48
N SER A 453 2.27 5.35 -2.82
CA SER A 453 1.41 4.43 -2.07
C SER A 453 2.15 3.11 -1.93
N LEU A 454 2.23 2.58 -0.71
CA LEU A 454 2.97 1.36 -0.39
C LEU A 454 1.99 0.22 -0.23
N VAL A 455 2.38 -0.96 -0.70
CA VAL A 455 1.64 -2.21 -0.53
C VAL A 455 2.49 -3.13 0.34
N SER A 456 1.86 -3.80 1.31
CA SER A 456 2.54 -4.81 2.11
C SER A 456 2.42 -6.19 1.44
N PRO A 457 3.45 -7.04 1.53
CA PRO A 457 3.23 -8.48 1.50
C PRO A 457 2.42 -8.92 2.74
N SER A 458 1.98 -10.17 2.74
CA SER A 458 0.88 -10.66 3.59
C SER A 458 1.29 -11.71 4.62
N VAL A 459 0.40 -12.00 5.58
CA VAL A 459 0.59 -13.12 6.52
C VAL A 459 0.23 -14.47 5.87
N VAL A 460 -0.72 -14.51 4.93
CA VAL A 460 -1.10 -15.74 4.23
C VAL A 460 0.07 -16.35 3.43
N PRO A 461 0.28 -17.69 3.47
CA PRO A 461 1.44 -18.35 2.88
C PRO A 461 1.39 -18.47 1.33
N ASN A 462 0.78 -17.51 0.64
CA ASN A 462 0.93 -17.33 -0.81
C ASN A 462 2.40 -17.04 -1.18
N TYR A 463 3.16 -16.48 -0.24
CA TYR A 463 4.64 -16.41 -0.23
C TYR A 463 5.14 -16.84 1.16
N PHE A 464 6.25 -16.30 1.66
CA PHE A 464 6.52 -16.39 3.10
C PHE A 464 5.63 -15.39 3.86
N PRO A 465 5.03 -15.76 5.02
CA PRO A 465 4.31 -14.85 5.89
C PRO A 465 5.16 -13.65 6.29
N THR A 466 4.58 -12.46 6.33
CA THR A 466 5.30 -11.19 6.55
C THR A 466 4.56 -10.22 7.47
N LEU A 467 5.33 -9.27 8.03
CA LEU A 467 4.82 -8.08 8.70
C LEU A 467 5.81 -6.92 8.52
N ARG A 468 5.35 -5.67 8.67
CA ARG A 468 6.17 -4.48 8.42
C ARG A 468 6.12 -3.53 9.62
N ILE A 469 7.28 -3.10 10.11
CA ILE A 469 7.39 -2.03 11.12
C ILE A 469 7.91 -0.78 10.42
N VAL A 470 7.15 0.33 10.52
CA VAL A 470 7.52 1.62 9.92
C VAL A 470 7.95 2.59 11.01
N GLU A 471 9.10 3.25 10.84
CA GLU A 471 9.57 4.33 11.72
C GLU A 471 9.23 5.71 11.13
N TYR A 472 8.84 6.65 11.99
CA TYR A 472 8.51 8.02 11.63
C TYR A 472 9.14 9.04 12.58
N ASN A 473 9.45 10.22 12.04
CA ASN A 473 10.04 11.32 12.78
C ASN A 473 9.07 11.82 13.88
N ILE A 474 9.53 11.82 15.14
CA ILE A 474 8.82 12.35 16.32
C ILE A 474 9.48 13.62 16.89
N THR A 475 10.21 14.39 16.07
CA THR A 475 10.95 15.56 16.52
C THR A 475 10.01 16.60 17.15
N GLY A 476 10.26 16.96 18.40
CA GLY A 476 9.40 17.84 19.21
C GLY A 476 8.21 17.14 19.88
N LEU A 477 8.11 15.82 19.81
CA LEU A 477 7.09 14.98 20.45
C LEU A 477 7.70 13.86 21.32
N GLU A 478 9.01 13.87 21.54
CA GLU A 478 9.76 12.81 22.24
C GLU A 478 9.36 12.65 23.72
N HIS A 479 8.75 13.68 24.30
CA HIS A 479 8.22 13.69 25.67
C HIS A 479 6.70 13.61 25.72
N LEU A 480 6.02 13.39 24.58
CA LEU A 480 4.58 13.15 24.55
C LEU A 480 4.28 11.74 25.07
N HIS A 481 3.48 11.70 26.13
CA HIS A 481 2.95 10.46 26.69
C HIS A 481 1.53 10.28 26.18
N ILE A 482 1.28 9.18 25.46
CA ILE A 482 -0.04 8.81 24.96
C ILE A 482 -0.72 7.96 26.04
N HIS A 483 -1.88 8.42 26.50
CA HIS A 483 -2.79 7.60 27.29
C HIS A 483 -3.66 6.77 26.34
N GLY A 484 -3.98 5.53 26.71
CA GLY A 484 -4.95 4.71 25.99
C GLY A 484 -6.31 5.42 25.88
N SER A 485 -7.14 5.04 24.90
CA SER A 485 -8.35 5.78 24.54
C SER A 485 -9.52 5.59 25.52
N SER A 486 -9.36 6.12 26.74
CA SER A 486 -10.42 6.23 27.74
C SER A 486 -11.53 7.17 27.23
N SER A 487 -12.49 6.58 26.53
CA SER A 487 -13.78 7.23 26.30
C SER A 487 -14.46 7.39 27.67
N PRO A 488 -15.04 8.56 28.00
CA PRO A 488 -15.76 8.71 29.26
C PRO A 488 -16.97 7.77 29.30
N ASP A 489 -17.27 7.21 30.47
CA ASP A 489 -18.43 6.33 30.67
C ASP A 489 -19.75 7.11 30.50
N VAL A 490 -20.24 7.15 29.26
CA VAL A 490 -21.62 7.50 28.93
C VAL A 490 -22.44 6.19 29.00
N PRO A 491 -23.59 6.15 29.68
CA PRO A 491 -24.45 4.97 29.71
C PRO A 491 -24.82 4.51 28.29
N ASP A 492 -24.68 3.22 28.02
CA ASP A 492 -24.96 2.61 26.71
C ASP A 492 -26.45 2.73 26.39
N ASP A 493 -26.81 3.75 25.61
CA ASP A 493 -28.17 3.98 25.13
C ASP A 493 -28.47 2.91 24.07
N GLN A 494 -29.14 1.84 24.50
CA GLN A 494 -29.26 0.58 23.76
C GLN A 494 -30.03 0.75 22.45
N GLN A 495 -29.30 1.11 21.38
CA GLN A 495 -29.83 1.03 20.02
C GLN A 495 -30.30 -0.42 19.77
N PRO A 496 -31.56 -0.63 19.35
CA PRO A 496 -32.11 -1.97 19.23
C PRO A 496 -31.32 -2.76 18.18
N SER A 497 -30.64 -3.82 18.62
CA SER A 497 -29.88 -4.68 17.73
C SER A 497 -30.83 -5.39 16.76
N ILE A 498 -30.88 -4.88 15.53
CA ILE A 498 -31.58 -5.54 14.43
C ILE A 498 -30.85 -6.86 14.19
N LYS A 499 -31.45 -7.95 14.67
CA LYS A 499 -30.91 -9.31 14.52
C LYS A 499 -31.02 -9.76 13.06
N HIS A 500 -30.11 -9.24 12.23
CA HIS A 500 -29.87 -9.76 10.89
C HIS A 500 -29.42 -11.22 11.01
N GLU A 501 -30.16 -12.14 10.39
CA GLU A 501 -29.89 -13.56 10.53
C GLU A 501 -28.82 -13.99 9.51
N PHE A 502 -27.59 -14.16 9.99
CA PHE A 502 -26.45 -14.63 9.19
C PHE A 502 -26.48 -16.17 9.02
N SER A 503 -27.63 -16.71 8.59
CA SER A 503 -27.91 -18.15 8.47
C SER A 503 -28.21 -18.59 7.04
N ASP A 504 -28.96 -17.80 6.26
CA ASP A 504 -29.30 -18.10 4.87
C ASP A 504 -28.28 -17.46 3.91
N ASP A 505 -27.21 -18.21 3.61
CA ASP A 505 -26.18 -17.78 2.66
C ASP A 505 -26.73 -17.70 1.23
N GLU A 506 -27.51 -18.69 0.80
CA GLU A 506 -27.96 -18.81 -0.58
C GLU A 506 -29.14 -17.90 -0.92
N GLY A 507 -30.05 -17.65 0.02
CA GLY A 507 -31.05 -16.58 -0.12
C GLY A 507 -30.40 -15.21 -0.27
N TYR A 508 -29.41 -14.90 0.57
CA TYR A 508 -28.72 -13.62 0.49
C TYR A 508 -27.89 -13.46 -0.80
N LYS A 509 -27.17 -14.50 -1.25
CA LYS A 509 -26.47 -14.48 -2.55
C LYS A 509 -27.44 -14.16 -3.68
N ARG A 510 -28.60 -14.83 -3.75
CA ARG A 510 -29.66 -14.58 -4.75
C ARG A 510 -30.27 -13.18 -4.65
N GLU A 511 -30.41 -12.63 -3.45
CA GLU A 511 -30.88 -11.26 -3.24
C GLU A 511 -29.88 -10.25 -3.83
N ILE A 512 -28.61 -10.32 -3.43
CA ILE A 512 -27.56 -9.42 -3.91
C ILE A 512 -27.34 -9.55 -5.42
N GLU A 513 -27.33 -10.78 -5.95
CA GLU A 513 -27.24 -11.02 -7.39
C GLU A 513 -28.43 -10.38 -8.13
N THR A 514 -29.63 -10.39 -7.56
CA THR A 514 -30.81 -9.70 -8.10
C THR A 514 -30.64 -8.17 -8.05
N GLN A 515 -30.04 -7.60 -7.00
CA GLN A 515 -29.74 -6.17 -6.90
C GLN A 515 -28.68 -5.76 -7.95
N VAL A 516 -27.60 -6.51 -8.09
CA VAL A 516 -26.55 -6.31 -9.11
C VAL A 516 -27.15 -6.37 -10.52
N LYS A 517 -27.88 -7.43 -10.86
CA LYS A 517 -28.54 -7.60 -12.17
C LYS A 517 -29.54 -6.47 -12.49
N ARG A 518 -30.17 -5.86 -11.49
CA ARG A 518 -31.01 -4.66 -11.67
C ARG A 518 -30.16 -3.43 -12.00
N LYS A 519 -29.06 -3.21 -11.26
CA LYS A 519 -28.15 -2.08 -11.45
C LYS A 519 -27.43 -2.16 -12.81
N GLU A 520 -26.96 -3.31 -13.23
CA GLU A 520 -26.36 -3.53 -14.56
C GLU A 520 -27.33 -3.18 -15.70
N LYS A 521 -28.58 -3.64 -15.61
CA LYS A 521 -29.64 -3.29 -16.58
C LYS A 521 -29.99 -1.79 -16.58
N GLN A 522 -29.79 -1.09 -15.45
CA GLN A 522 -29.90 0.36 -15.40
C GLN A 522 -28.71 1.03 -16.11
N LYS A 523 -27.47 0.64 -15.79
CA LYS A 523 -26.25 1.12 -16.46
C LYS A 523 -26.32 0.94 -17.98
N GLU A 524 -26.78 -0.22 -18.44
CA GLU A 524 -26.94 -0.50 -19.88
C GLU A 524 -27.96 0.44 -20.54
N LYS A 525 -29.13 0.65 -19.94
CA LYS A 525 -30.13 1.62 -20.42
C LYS A 525 -29.56 3.04 -20.50
N GLU A 526 -28.77 3.47 -19.51
CA GLU A 526 -28.15 4.80 -19.54
C GLU A 526 -27.07 4.93 -20.64
N LYS A 527 -26.29 3.87 -20.89
CA LYS A 527 -25.34 3.81 -22.02
C LYS A 527 -26.07 3.88 -23.37
N VAL A 528 -27.14 3.10 -23.55
CA VAL A 528 -27.94 3.08 -24.79
C VAL A 528 -28.59 4.44 -25.06
N ALA A 529 -28.97 5.19 -24.03
CA ALA A 529 -29.51 6.55 -24.15
C ALA A 529 -28.50 7.61 -24.66
N LYS A 530 -27.23 7.25 -24.89
CA LYS A 530 -26.13 8.12 -25.38
C LYS A 530 -25.88 9.40 -24.56
N ARG A 531 -26.43 9.49 -23.34
CA ARG A 531 -26.23 10.64 -22.45
C ARG A 531 -24.95 10.44 -21.64
N SER A 532 -23.85 11.06 -22.09
CA SER A 532 -22.64 11.26 -21.28
C SER A 532 -22.94 12.23 -20.14
N LYS A 533 -23.66 11.73 -19.11
CA LYS A 533 -23.98 12.51 -17.90
C LYS A 533 -22.69 12.99 -17.24
N LYS A 534 -22.52 14.31 -17.25
CA LYS A 534 -21.48 15.04 -16.56
C LYS A 534 -21.96 15.39 -15.16
N TYR A 535 -21.23 14.90 -14.16
CA TYR A 535 -21.51 15.10 -12.75
C TYR A 535 -20.55 16.13 -12.20
N ARG A 536 -21.11 17.22 -11.64
CA ARG A 536 -20.32 18.23 -10.93
C ARG A 536 -20.08 17.81 -9.49
N PHE A 537 -18.90 18.12 -8.97
CA PHE A 537 -18.49 17.85 -7.59
C PHE A 537 -17.61 18.98 -7.05
N LYS A 538 -17.51 19.11 -5.72
CA LYS A 538 -16.70 20.16 -5.10
C LYS A 538 -15.22 19.76 -5.09
N VAL A 539 -14.38 20.47 -5.82
CA VAL A 539 -12.91 20.35 -5.71
C VAL A 539 -12.48 21.01 -4.38
N PRO A 540 -11.65 20.34 -3.55
CA PRO A 540 -11.05 20.95 -2.37
C PRO A 540 -9.97 21.97 -2.76
N GLU A 541 -9.79 22.99 -1.93
CA GLU A 541 -8.69 23.94 -2.07
C GLU A 541 -7.36 23.27 -1.71
N GLY A 542 -6.32 23.50 -2.52
CA GLY A 542 -4.97 23.05 -2.24
C GLY A 542 -4.28 23.85 -1.13
N PRO A 543 -3.09 23.43 -0.66
CA PRO A 543 -2.25 24.28 0.18
C PRO A 543 -1.88 25.59 -0.54
N SER A 544 -1.56 26.64 0.23
CA SER A 544 -1.05 27.89 -0.34
C SER A 544 0.18 27.64 -1.23
N LYS A 545 0.33 28.43 -2.30
CA LYS A 545 1.52 28.43 -3.16
C LYS A 545 2.81 28.80 -2.40
N SER A 546 2.69 29.41 -1.21
CA SER A 546 3.78 29.74 -0.30
C SER A 546 3.96 28.75 0.85
N ALA A 547 3.08 27.74 1.01
CA ALA A 547 3.19 26.77 2.08
C ALA A 547 4.35 25.78 1.82
N PRO A 548 5.07 25.33 2.87
CA PRO A 548 5.98 24.21 2.75
C PRO A 548 5.22 22.92 2.38
N PRO A 549 5.88 21.95 1.74
CA PRO A 549 5.26 20.67 1.42
C PRO A 549 5.10 19.80 2.68
N GLY A 550 4.12 18.90 2.70
CA GLY A 550 3.80 18.07 3.87
C GLY A 550 4.81 16.94 4.15
N PRO A 551 4.58 16.15 5.22
CA PRO A 551 5.57 15.20 5.72
C PRO A 551 5.99 14.09 4.74
N ALA A 552 5.12 13.73 3.79
CA ALA A 552 5.43 12.80 2.71
C ALA A 552 6.53 13.32 1.74
N TYR A 553 6.82 14.63 1.75
CA TYR A 553 7.57 15.31 0.68
C TYR A 553 8.86 15.98 1.17
N SER A 554 8.91 16.43 2.42
CA SER A 554 10.09 17.05 3.04
C SER A 554 10.19 16.61 4.50
N PRO A 555 11.39 16.26 5.00
CA PRO A 555 11.60 15.88 6.39
C PRO A 555 11.01 16.90 7.38
N GLN A 556 10.10 16.42 8.22
CA GLN A 556 9.47 17.12 9.34
C GLN A 556 8.84 16.06 10.27
N VAL A 557 8.15 16.49 11.33
CA VAL A 557 7.38 15.58 12.18
C VAL A 557 6.36 14.76 11.37
N PHE A 558 6.27 13.46 11.66
CA PHE A 558 5.53 12.43 10.93
C PHE A 558 6.03 12.08 9.52
N THR A 559 7.17 12.59 9.05
CA THR A 559 7.85 12.00 7.89
C THR A 559 8.32 10.59 8.23
N TRP A 560 7.95 9.59 7.42
CA TRP A 560 8.48 8.23 7.58
C TRP A 560 9.96 8.20 7.18
N VAL A 561 10.80 7.60 8.03
CA VAL A 561 12.26 7.58 7.86
C VAL A 561 12.80 6.21 7.49
N ARG A 562 12.11 5.14 7.90
CA ARG A 562 12.52 3.75 7.70
C ARG A 562 11.31 2.83 7.65
N TYR A 563 11.41 1.68 7.01
CA TYR A 563 10.72 0.49 7.47
C TYR A 563 11.64 -0.73 7.48
N THR A 564 11.32 -1.67 8.35
CA THR A 564 11.94 -2.98 8.43
C THR A 564 10.91 -4.01 7.97
N GLN A 565 11.25 -4.78 6.94
CA GLN A 565 10.40 -5.84 6.40
C GLN A 565 10.78 -7.16 7.08
N TYR A 566 9.82 -7.79 7.72
CA TYR A 566 10.00 -9.08 8.39
C TYR A 566 9.32 -10.21 7.61
N PHE A 567 9.89 -11.42 7.67
CA PHE A 567 9.34 -12.63 7.05
C PHE A 567 9.58 -13.89 7.91
N ALA A 568 8.68 -14.87 7.83
CA ALA A 568 8.83 -16.18 8.46
C ALA A 568 9.16 -17.25 7.41
N ASN A 569 10.38 -17.78 7.43
CA ASN A 569 10.87 -18.77 6.46
C ASN A 569 10.24 -20.17 6.71
N LEU A 570 9.02 -20.38 6.22
CA LEU A 570 8.28 -21.64 6.40
C LEU A 570 9.00 -22.89 5.87
N THR A 571 9.85 -22.75 4.84
CA THR A 571 10.66 -23.87 4.31
C THR A 571 11.59 -24.41 5.39
N ARG A 572 12.20 -23.52 6.19
CA ARG A 572 13.08 -23.86 7.32
C ARG A 572 12.26 -24.22 8.57
N ILE A 573 11.26 -23.40 8.91
CA ILE A 573 10.54 -23.52 10.20
C ILE A 573 9.72 -24.81 10.27
N ASN A 574 9.07 -25.24 9.16
CA ASN A 574 8.30 -26.49 9.17
C ASN A 574 9.19 -27.75 9.32
N ASN A 575 10.42 -27.74 8.80
CA ASN A 575 11.44 -28.80 9.00
C ASN A 575 11.05 -30.24 8.56
N ASP A 576 9.91 -30.40 7.90
CA ASP A 576 9.25 -31.70 7.67
C ASP A 576 9.90 -32.61 6.61
N PHE A 577 10.79 -32.06 5.77
CA PHE A 577 11.34 -32.72 4.58
C PHE A 577 12.88 -32.80 4.53
N VAL A 578 13.57 -32.53 5.65
CA VAL A 578 15.03 -32.70 5.77
C VAL A 578 15.38 -34.19 5.80
N ASP A 579 16.34 -34.60 4.96
CA ASP A 579 16.73 -36.00 4.77
C ASP A 579 17.44 -36.55 6.04
N PRO A 580 16.99 -37.67 6.64
CA PRO A 580 17.54 -38.18 7.91
C PRO A 580 19.02 -38.60 7.88
N LEU A 581 19.63 -38.78 6.70
CA LEU A 581 20.97 -39.36 6.57
C LEU A 581 22.13 -38.37 6.81
N HIS A 582 21.93 -37.06 6.66
CA HIS A 582 23.02 -36.07 6.66
C HIS A 582 23.70 -35.78 8.01
N HIS A 583 23.36 -36.52 9.08
CA HIS A 583 24.05 -36.42 10.38
C HIS A 583 25.17 -37.45 10.59
N GLN A 584 25.47 -38.30 9.60
CA GLN A 584 26.65 -39.15 9.59
C GLN A 584 27.30 -39.16 8.20
N LEU A 585 28.63 -39.12 8.18
CA LEU A 585 29.52 -39.06 7.00
C LEU A 585 29.63 -37.68 6.32
N ASP A 586 30.63 -36.92 6.78
CA ASP A 586 31.54 -36.21 5.88
C ASP A 586 32.30 -37.20 4.97
N VAL A 587 33.03 -36.66 3.99
CA VAL A 587 33.95 -37.32 3.04
C VAL A 587 33.31 -37.83 1.74
N ASP A 588 33.59 -37.07 0.67
CA ASP A 588 33.79 -37.46 -0.73
C ASP A 588 32.77 -38.44 -1.37
N SER A 589 31.73 -37.89 -1.99
CA SER A 589 30.89 -38.61 -2.95
C SER A 589 30.28 -37.70 -4.02
N GLU A 590 30.86 -37.70 -5.23
CA GLU A 590 30.21 -37.13 -6.41
C GLU A 590 28.95 -37.97 -6.74
N PHE A 591 27.76 -37.36 -6.75
CA PHE A 591 26.54 -38.02 -7.22
C PHE A 591 25.89 -37.28 -8.39
N SER A 592 25.86 -37.94 -9.54
CA SER A 592 25.32 -37.41 -10.79
C SER A 592 23.82 -37.14 -10.71
N SER A 593 23.42 -35.90 -11.02
CA SER A 593 22.02 -35.46 -11.05
C SER A 593 21.26 -36.03 -12.26
N THR A 594 20.61 -37.18 -12.09
CA THR A 594 19.81 -37.82 -13.15
C THR A 594 18.39 -37.22 -13.24
N ASN A 595 18.24 -35.97 -13.69
CA ASN A 595 16.92 -35.37 -13.95
C ASN A 595 16.84 -34.22 -15.00
N ASP A 596 17.78 -34.15 -15.95
CA ASP A 596 17.86 -33.06 -16.96
C ASP A 596 16.75 -33.04 -18.06
N LEU A 597 15.69 -33.85 -17.94
CA LEU A 597 14.62 -33.95 -18.95
C LEU A 597 13.21 -33.68 -18.40
N ALA A 598 13.09 -33.03 -17.23
CA ALA A 598 11.87 -32.31 -16.90
C ALA A 598 11.75 -31.05 -17.79
N PRO A 599 10.58 -30.75 -18.39
CA PRO A 599 10.40 -29.50 -19.14
C PRO A 599 10.58 -28.30 -18.21
N ARG A 600 11.32 -27.28 -18.65
CA ARG A 600 11.58 -26.07 -17.84
C ARG A 600 10.26 -25.38 -17.44
N GLN A 601 9.95 -25.47 -16.15
CA GLN A 601 8.76 -24.89 -15.54
C GLN A 601 9.19 -23.86 -14.50
N ILE A 602 8.82 -22.59 -14.72
CA ILE A 602 8.99 -21.53 -13.72
C ILE A 602 7.81 -21.62 -12.76
N PHE A 603 8.01 -21.93 -11.49
CA PHE A 603 6.95 -22.16 -10.50
C PHE A 603 5.82 -23.09 -11.03
N GLY A 604 6.15 -24.17 -11.74
CA GLY A 604 5.17 -25.08 -12.36
C GLY A 604 4.51 -24.59 -13.66
N LEU A 605 4.84 -23.38 -14.13
CA LEU A 605 4.25 -22.76 -15.33
C LEU A 605 5.01 -23.20 -16.58
N GLN A 606 4.28 -23.63 -17.62
CA GLN A 606 4.88 -23.81 -18.95
C GLN A 606 5.24 -22.43 -19.54
N VAL A 607 6.53 -22.24 -19.84
CA VAL A 607 7.04 -21.02 -20.48
C VAL A 607 7.04 -21.22 -21.99
N SER A 608 6.03 -20.69 -22.67
CA SER A 608 5.97 -20.70 -24.13
C SER A 608 6.41 -19.33 -24.70
N ASN A 609 7.53 -19.32 -25.43
CA ASN A 609 8.11 -18.13 -26.07
C ASN A 609 8.33 -16.91 -25.14
N GLY A 610 8.65 -17.13 -23.87
CA GLY A 610 8.87 -16.06 -22.89
C GLY A 610 7.58 -15.38 -22.42
N LYS A 611 6.43 -16.01 -22.61
CA LYS A 611 5.19 -15.70 -21.87
C LYS A 611 4.96 -16.74 -20.79
N ILE A 612 4.44 -16.29 -19.65
CA ILE A 612 3.88 -17.16 -18.62
C ILE A 612 2.45 -17.50 -19.04
N GLU A 613 2.11 -18.78 -19.07
CA GLU A 613 0.73 -19.22 -19.31
C GLU A 613 -0.11 -19.09 -18.02
N SER A 614 -1.26 -18.43 -18.11
CA SER A 614 -2.24 -18.34 -17.03
C SER A 614 -2.94 -19.68 -16.82
N LYS A 615 -2.37 -20.51 -15.96
CA LYS A 615 -2.99 -21.74 -15.43
C LYS A 615 -3.21 -21.53 -13.94
N GLY A 616 -4.48 -21.66 -13.52
CA GLY A 616 -4.91 -21.44 -12.14
C GLY A 616 -4.35 -22.50 -11.19
N TRP A 617 -4.26 -22.12 -9.92
CA TRP A 617 -3.67 -22.88 -8.80
C TRP A 617 -2.17 -23.18 -8.91
N LYS A 618 -1.50 -23.29 -7.75
CA LYS A 618 -0.08 -23.69 -7.62
C LYS A 618 0.14 -24.61 -6.43
N GLU A 619 0.94 -25.65 -6.66
CA GLU A 619 1.39 -26.58 -5.62
C GLU A 619 2.52 -26.02 -4.73
N GLY A 620 3.18 -24.95 -5.19
CA GLY A 620 4.31 -24.29 -4.56
C GLY A 620 5.65 -25.04 -4.67
N LYS A 621 6.67 -24.51 -3.99
CA LYS A 621 8.02 -25.10 -3.82
C LYS A 621 7.97 -26.59 -3.43
N HIS A 622 6.91 -26.98 -2.74
CA HIS A 622 6.70 -28.33 -2.23
C HIS A 622 6.10 -29.32 -3.24
N GLY A 623 5.82 -28.95 -4.49
CA GLY A 623 5.30 -29.87 -5.52
C GLY A 623 6.17 -31.14 -5.70
N LYS A 624 7.50 -31.00 -5.58
CA LYS A 624 8.45 -32.14 -5.57
C LYS A 624 8.34 -33.07 -4.34
N HIS A 625 7.42 -32.78 -3.41
CA HIS A 625 7.10 -33.55 -2.21
C HIS A 625 5.63 -34.04 -2.15
N GLN A 626 4.79 -33.83 -3.18
CA GLN A 626 3.48 -34.48 -3.24
C GLN A 626 3.62 -36.01 -3.13
N GLY A 627 2.71 -36.65 -2.38
CA GLY A 627 2.71 -38.11 -2.18
C GLY A 627 3.91 -38.69 -1.39
N LYS A 628 4.99 -37.91 -1.15
CA LYS A 628 6.07 -38.33 -0.27
C LYS A 628 5.58 -38.46 1.17
N LYS A 629 6.32 -39.22 1.98
CA LYS A 629 6.10 -39.28 3.42
C LYS A 629 6.95 -38.18 4.08
N PRO A 630 6.35 -37.09 4.63
CA PRO A 630 7.01 -36.30 5.67
C PRO A 630 7.28 -37.18 6.91
N ARG A 631 7.92 -36.58 7.92
CA ARG A 631 8.16 -37.20 9.24
C ARG A 631 6.85 -37.78 9.85
N PRO A 632 6.91 -38.82 10.69
CA PRO A 632 5.71 -39.43 11.26
C PRO A 632 4.89 -38.45 12.12
N GLU A 633 5.58 -37.57 12.82
CA GLU A 633 5.05 -36.45 13.59
C GLU A 633 5.77 -35.16 13.12
N PRO A 634 5.10 -33.99 13.15
CA PRO A 634 5.76 -32.73 12.81
C PRO A 634 6.79 -32.32 13.86
N HIS A 635 7.96 -31.90 13.38
CA HIS A 635 9.06 -31.44 14.21
C HIS A 635 9.57 -30.06 13.77
N PRO A 636 8.70 -29.02 13.77
CA PRO A 636 9.10 -27.68 13.38
C PRO A 636 10.21 -27.13 14.29
N THR A 637 10.97 -26.17 13.79
CA THR A 637 11.86 -25.36 14.64
C THR A 637 11.04 -24.36 15.45
N GLU A 638 11.71 -23.63 16.33
CA GLU A 638 11.16 -22.39 16.90
C GLU A 638 10.65 -21.47 15.77
N PHE A 639 9.43 -20.94 15.95
CA PHE A 639 8.83 -20.01 15.01
C PHE A 639 9.35 -18.59 15.28
N THR A 640 9.90 -17.94 14.27
CA THR A 640 10.37 -16.57 14.38
C THR A 640 10.25 -15.83 13.05
N TYR A 641 10.03 -14.52 13.14
CA TYR A 641 10.18 -13.61 12.02
C TYR A 641 11.62 -13.07 11.96
N GLU A 642 12.27 -13.24 10.82
CA GLU A 642 13.57 -12.65 10.52
C GLU A 642 13.39 -11.36 9.71
N VAL A 643 14.40 -10.49 9.73
CA VAL A 643 14.43 -9.32 8.84
C VAL A 643 14.76 -9.80 7.42
N GLU A 644 13.87 -9.56 6.45
CA GLU A 644 14.20 -9.80 5.03
C GLU A 644 15.08 -8.66 4.51
N TYR A 645 14.70 -7.41 4.82
CA TYR A 645 15.51 -6.24 4.53
C TYR A 645 15.07 -5.02 5.34
N ASP A 646 15.91 -4.00 5.30
CA ASP A 646 15.68 -2.72 5.95
C ASP A 646 15.91 -1.57 4.98
N THR A 647 15.08 -0.52 5.02
CA THR A 647 15.28 0.62 4.11
C THR A 647 16.44 1.53 4.52
N LYS A 648 17.00 1.42 5.73
CA LYS A 648 18.09 2.25 6.25
C LYS A 648 19.47 1.93 5.63
N GLU A 649 19.49 1.36 4.43
CA GLU A 649 20.67 1.30 3.57
C GLU A 649 21.26 2.72 3.38
N LYS A 650 22.58 2.84 3.20
CA LYS A 650 23.33 4.13 3.02
C LYS A 650 22.88 4.99 1.81
N ARG A 651 21.78 4.64 1.14
CA ARG A 651 21.27 5.22 -0.11
C ARG A 651 19.79 5.64 -0.04
N PHE A 652 19.09 5.41 1.08
CA PHE A 652 17.66 5.75 1.24
C PHE A 652 17.38 6.31 2.65
N PRO A 653 17.86 7.53 2.98
CA PRO A 653 17.89 8.07 4.35
C PRO A 653 16.53 8.55 4.88
N ASP A 654 15.52 8.62 4.02
CA ASP A 654 14.16 9.06 4.32
C ASP A 654 13.19 8.38 3.34
N LEU A 655 11.91 8.22 3.69
CA LEU A 655 10.91 7.63 2.79
C LEU A 655 10.10 8.70 2.03
N THR A 656 10.65 9.89 1.76
CA THR A 656 9.89 10.93 1.05
C THR A 656 9.59 10.54 -0.39
N VAL A 657 8.50 11.08 -0.96
CA VAL A 657 8.07 10.88 -2.35
C VAL A 657 9.21 11.10 -3.35
N ARG A 658 10.14 12.02 -3.07
CA ARG A 658 11.30 12.23 -3.94
C ARG A 658 12.21 11.00 -3.99
N ARG A 659 12.51 10.35 -2.87
CA ARG A 659 13.33 9.12 -2.84
C ARG A 659 12.64 7.98 -3.59
N TRP A 660 11.33 7.83 -3.43
CA TRP A 660 10.53 6.87 -4.21
C TRP A 660 10.59 7.15 -5.71
N VAL A 661 10.50 8.42 -6.15
CA VAL A 661 10.62 8.81 -7.56
C VAL A 661 12.03 8.58 -8.10
N GLU A 662 13.07 8.90 -7.34
CA GLU A 662 14.49 8.67 -7.70
C GLU A 662 14.81 7.17 -7.80
N TYR A 663 14.34 6.36 -6.85
CA TYR A 663 14.52 4.89 -6.82
C TYR A 663 13.70 4.17 -7.90
N ALA A 664 12.42 4.51 -8.07
CA ALA A 664 11.60 4.02 -9.18
C ALA A 664 12.28 4.27 -10.53
N ARG A 665 12.77 5.50 -10.75
CA ARG A 665 13.49 5.85 -11.97
C ARG A 665 14.77 5.02 -12.16
N LYS A 666 15.47 4.68 -11.07
CA LYS A 666 16.66 3.83 -11.09
C LYS A 666 16.35 2.40 -11.53
N ILE A 667 15.35 1.74 -10.92
CA ILE A 667 15.00 0.33 -11.20
C ILE A 667 14.19 0.15 -12.51
N GLY A 668 13.49 1.19 -12.97
CA GLY A 668 12.90 1.27 -14.30
C GLY A 668 13.93 1.43 -15.44
N GLY A 669 15.17 1.80 -15.14
CA GLY A 669 16.21 2.03 -16.14
C GLY A 669 16.75 0.75 -16.81
N SER A 670 17.39 0.90 -17.97
CA SER A 670 18.18 -0.18 -18.60
C SER A 670 19.66 -0.06 -18.19
N GLY A 671 20.28 -1.18 -17.80
CA GLY A 671 21.54 -1.25 -17.01
C GLY A 671 22.83 -0.76 -17.66
N ALA A 672 22.78 0.00 -18.75
CA ALA A 672 23.96 0.42 -19.53
C ALA A 672 24.85 1.51 -18.87
N LYS A 673 24.58 1.87 -17.62
CA LYS A 673 25.34 2.86 -16.82
C LYS A 673 25.46 2.52 -15.32
N ALA A 674 25.12 1.29 -14.92
CA ALA A 674 25.01 0.90 -13.51
C ALA A 674 26.16 -0.01 -13.00
N ALA A 675 27.24 -0.15 -13.77
CA ALA A 675 28.32 -1.11 -13.52
C ALA A 675 29.55 -0.53 -12.76
N GLU A 676 29.46 0.70 -12.26
CA GLU A 676 30.47 1.32 -11.39
C GLU A 676 29.74 2.02 -10.23
N ILE A 677 29.96 1.56 -8.98
CA ILE A 677 29.99 2.28 -7.67
C ILE A 677 29.58 1.37 -6.49
N ILE A 678 30.60 0.93 -5.74
CA ILE A 678 30.61 0.53 -4.32
C ILE A 678 29.74 -0.70 -3.96
N ASP A 679 30.36 -1.89 -4.01
CA ASP A 679 31.07 -2.55 -2.89
C ASP A 679 30.32 -2.78 -1.55
N TYR A 680 30.31 -4.06 -1.10
CA TYR A 680 30.38 -4.62 0.27
C TYR A 680 29.85 -6.07 0.30
N GLU A 681 30.78 -7.03 0.33
CA GLU A 681 30.81 -8.38 0.98
C GLU A 681 29.61 -9.36 0.93
N GLU A 682 28.34 -8.96 0.78
CA GLU A 682 27.18 -9.87 0.55
C GLU A 682 26.97 -10.22 -0.94
N ALA A 683 28.01 -10.04 -1.77
CA ALA A 683 27.93 -10.15 -3.22
C ALA A 683 28.88 -11.20 -3.83
N ASP A 684 29.88 -11.68 -3.09
CA ASP A 684 30.91 -12.54 -3.65
C ASP A 684 30.39 -13.97 -3.88
N GLU A 685 29.53 -14.49 -3.00
CA GLU A 685 28.75 -15.72 -3.27
C GLU A 685 27.90 -15.59 -4.55
N LEU A 686 27.35 -14.40 -4.81
CA LEU A 686 26.50 -14.12 -5.98
C LEU A 686 27.25 -13.96 -7.31
N GLU A 687 28.57 -13.72 -7.31
CA GLU A 687 29.38 -13.78 -8.53
C GLU A 687 30.19 -15.10 -8.66
N GLN A 688 30.45 -15.81 -7.56
CA GLN A 688 31.02 -17.17 -7.60
C GLN A 688 30.01 -18.20 -8.15
N ASP A 689 28.83 -18.33 -7.52
CA ASP A 689 27.80 -19.32 -7.92
C ASP A 689 27.20 -19.02 -9.31
N LEU A 690 27.29 -17.77 -9.79
CA LEU A 690 26.91 -17.39 -11.16
C LEU A 690 28.07 -17.40 -12.17
N GLY A 691 29.32 -17.48 -11.71
CA GLY A 691 30.52 -17.58 -12.53
C GLY A 691 30.78 -19.02 -12.97
N GLU A 692 30.86 -19.93 -12.01
CA GLU A 692 31.22 -21.34 -12.24
C GLU A 692 30.20 -22.03 -13.16
N GLN A 693 28.90 -21.79 -12.94
CA GLN A 693 27.81 -22.30 -13.79
C GLN A 693 27.78 -21.71 -15.22
N GLN A 694 28.61 -20.71 -15.55
CA GLN A 694 28.70 -20.18 -16.92
C GLN A 694 29.76 -20.92 -17.75
N ASP A 695 30.83 -21.45 -17.15
CA ASP A 695 31.91 -22.10 -17.88
C ASP A 695 31.55 -23.55 -18.31
N GLU A 696 30.75 -24.28 -17.52
CA GLU A 696 30.24 -25.60 -17.92
C GLU A 696 29.36 -25.52 -19.18
N LEU A 697 28.47 -24.52 -19.26
CA LEU A 697 27.52 -24.36 -20.37
C LEU A 697 28.17 -23.89 -21.70
N GLU A 698 29.41 -23.40 -21.67
CA GLU A 698 30.18 -23.07 -22.89
C GLU A 698 31.10 -24.23 -23.36
N ALA A 699 31.15 -25.36 -22.65
CA ALA A 699 32.02 -26.49 -22.99
C ALA A 699 31.51 -27.32 -24.19
N GLU A 700 30.27 -27.80 -24.17
CA GLU A 700 29.77 -28.78 -25.15
C GLU A 700 29.39 -28.19 -26.53
N GLY A 701 29.21 -26.87 -26.65
CA GLY A 701 28.61 -26.24 -27.83
C GLY A 701 29.51 -26.04 -29.07
N LYS A 702 30.73 -26.59 -29.12
CA LYS A 702 31.80 -26.12 -30.04
C LYS A 702 32.01 -26.99 -31.29
N LYS A 703 31.20 -26.79 -32.34
CA LYS A 703 31.61 -27.01 -33.76
C LYS A 703 30.82 -26.21 -34.81
N HIS A 704 31.57 -25.41 -35.60
CA HIS A 704 31.24 -24.77 -36.89
C HIS A 704 30.28 -23.54 -36.96
N LYS A 705 30.90 -22.37 -37.28
CA LYS A 705 30.51 -21.29 -38.23
C LYS A 705 29.00 -21.00 -38.44
N LYS A 706 28.53 -19.73 -38.41
CA LYS A 706 29.05 -18.55 -39.13
C LYS A 706 28.44 -17.24 -38.58
N HIS A 707 28.99 -16.07 -38.92
CA HIS A 707 28.57 -14.77 -38.36
C HIS A 707 27.08 -14.41 -38.54
N LYS A 708 26.44 -13.95 -37.45
CA LYS A 708 25.26 -13.07 -37.44
C LYS A 708 25.53 -11.93 -36.46
N LYS A 709 25.27 -10.66 -36.86
CA LYS A 709 25.39 -9.51 -35.95
C LYS A 709 24.20 -9.50 -34.96
N GLY A 710 24.36 -10.16 -33.82
CA GLY A 710 23.35 -10.10 -32.74
C GLY A 710 23.22 -8.69 -32.18
N LYS A 711 21.99 -8.21 -31.98
CA LYS A 711 21.74 -7.03 -31.13
C LYS A 711 22.21 -7.39 -29.71
N LYS A 712 23.07 -6.57 -29.08
CA LYS A 712 23.40 -6.74 -27.66
C LYS A 712 22.15 -6.41 -26.83
N HIS A 713 21.40 -7.42 -26.44
CA HIS A 713 20.32 -7.27 -25.47
C HIS A 713 20.91 -6.72 -24.17
N ARG A 714 20.39 -5.58 -23.70
CA ARG A 714 20.77 -5.02 -22.41
C ARG A 714 20.19 -5.92 -21.31
N LYS A 715 21.03 -6.35 -20.37
CA LYS A 715 20.57 -7.00 -19.12
C LYS A 715 19.83 -5.97 -18.24
N ALA A 716 18.93 -6.45 -17.40
CA ALA A 716 18.39 -5.66 -16.28
C ALA A 716 19.50 -5.29 -15.26
N SER A 717 19.24 -4.30 -14.40
CA SER A 717 20.17 -3.84 -13.36
C SER A 717 20.08 -4.66 -12.07
N LYS A 718 21.14 -4.69 -11.26
CA LYS A 718 21.18 -5.42 -9.97
C LYS A 718 20.04 -4.98 -9.06
N GLU A 719 19.75 -3.69 -9.00
CA GLU A 719 18.68 -3.14 -8.16
C GLU A 719 17.27 -3.54 -8.61
N TRP A 720 17.06 -3.80 -9.91
CA TRP A 720 15.79 -4.35 -10.38
C TRP A 720 15.62 -5.82 -9.95
N PHE A 721 16.70 -6.62 -10.01
CA PHE A 721 16.69 -7.99 -9.49
C PHE A 721 16.45 -8.03 -7.97
N THR A 722 17.13 -7.16 -7.20
CA THR A 722 16.90 -7.01 -5.76
C THR A 722 15.46 -6.62 -5.44
N PHE A 723 14.91 -5.65 -6.18
CA PHE A 723 13.50 -5.23 -6.03
C PHE A 723 12.53 -6.41 -6.27
N VAL A 724 12.70 -7.17 -7.37
CA VAL A 724 11.81 -8.30 -7.68
C VAL A 724 11.96 -9.45 -6.67
N ARG A 725 13.19 -9.72 -6.17
CA ARG A 725 13.39 -10.71 -5.11
C ARG A 725 12.62 -10.34 -3.84
N ARG A 726 12.74 -9.09 -3.38
CA ARG A 726 11.99 -8.56 -2.22
C ARG A 726 10.47 -8.54 -2.49
N ALA A 727 10.04 -8.25 -3.71
CA ALA A 727 8.62 -8.24 -4.08
C ALA A 727 7.92 -9.59 -3.90
N PHE A 728 8.64 -10.69 -4.08
CA PHE A 728 8.16 -12.05 -3.81
C PHE A 728 8.70 -12.64 -2.50
N VAL A 729 9.05 -11.79 -1.52
CA VAL A 729 9.55 -12.19 -0.18
C VAL A 729 10.67 -13.25 -0.26
N SER A 730 11.59 -13.08 -1.19
CA SER A 730 12.68 -14.00 -1.49
C SER A 730 12.25 -15.46 -1.78
N THR A 731 11.00 -15.73 -2.19
CA THR A 731 10.55 -17.08 -2.53
C THR A 731 10.83 -17.51 -3.96
N MET A 732 11.07 -16.58 -4.89
CA MET A 732 11.33 -16.86 -6.30
C MET A 732 12.79 -17.25 -6.54
N ASP A 733 13.03 -18.29 -7.34
CA ASP A 733 14.38 -18.76 -7.62
C ASP A 733 15.16 -17.75 -8.49
N PRO A 734 16.45 -17.47 -8.23
CA PRO A 734 17.23 -16.50 -9.00
C PRO A 734 17.28 -16.76 -10.51
N ARG A 735 17.24 -18.03 -10.95
CA ARG A 735 17.19 -18.44 -12.36
C ARG A 735 15.83 -18.11 -12.98
N GLU A 736 14.74 -18.31 -12.23
CA GLU A 736 13.39 -17.90 -12.61
C GLU A 736 13.28 -16.37 -12.73
N ILE A 737 13.80 -15.61 -11.76
CA ILE A 737 13.80 -14.13 -11.84
C ILE A 737 14.57 -13.67 -13.09
N LYS A 738 15.70 -14.33 -13.39
CA LYS A 738 16.54 -14.08 -14.58
C LYS A 738 15.80 -14.37 -15.90
N GLU A 739 14.96 -15.40 -15.96
CA GLU A 739 14.17 -15.74 -17.15
C GLU A 739 12.95 -14.82 -17.35
N VAL A 740 12.15 -14.57 -16.31
CA VAL A 740 10.95 -13.71 -16.41
C VAL A 740 11.31 -12.22 -16.51
N PHE A 741 12.23 -11.74 -15.67
CA PHE A 741 12.46 -10.31 -15.44
C PHE A 741 13.81 -9.78 -15.93
N GLY A 742 14.70 -10.66 -16.43
CA GLY A 742 16.05 -10.30 -16.84
C GLY A 742 16.17 -9.48 -18.13
N GLN A 743 15.09 -9.41 -18.92
CA GLN A 743 15.00 -8.50 -20.07
C GLN A 743 15.05 -7.04 -19.57
N ALA A 744 15.84 -6.18 -20.21
CA ALA A 744 15.75 -4.75 -19.96
C ALA A 744 14.42 -4.19 -20.46
N ALA A 745 13.88 -3.18 -19.75
CA ALA A 745 12.80 -2.35 -20.27
C ALA A 745 13.21 -1.78 -21.65
N PRO A 746 12.28 -1.71 -22.63
CA PRO A 746 12.58 -1.16 -23.94
C PRO A 746 13.14 0.25 -23.80
N ALA A 747 14.10 0.60 -24.65
CA ALA A 747 14.54 1.99 -24.74
C ALA A 747 13.34 2.86 -25.14
N LEU A 748 13.25 4.05 -24.55
CA LEU A 748 12.40 5.10 -25.11
C LEU A 748 12.98 5.43 -26.49
N GLU A 749 12.28 5.02 -27.56
CA GLU A 749 12.48 5.64 -28.86
C GLU A 749 12.07 7.10 -28.72
N GLU A 750 12.91 8.01 -29.22
CA GLU A 750 12.61 9.44 -29.15
C GLU A 750 11.38 9.68 -30.03
N VAL A 751 10.27 10.10 -29.42
CA VAL A 751 9.07 10.52 -30.16
C VAL A 751 9.46 11.77 -30.93
N GLN A 752 9.81 11.55 -32.19
CA GLN A 752 10.05 12.61 -33.14
C GLN A 752 8.72 13.31 -33.37
N GLU A 753 8.62 14.57 -32.95
CA GLU A 753 7.44 15.41 -33.20
C GLU A 753 7.37 15.70 -34.69
N ASP A 754 6.70 14.81 -35.45
CA ASP A 754 6.30 15.07 -36.83
C ASP A 754 5.29 16.22 -36.84
N ILE A 755 5.81 17.43 -37.01
CA ILE A 755 5.04 18.64 -37.27
C ILE A 755 4.40 18.49 -38.65
N MET A 756 3.19 17.92 -38.67
CA MET A 756 2.31 18.08 -39.82
C MET A 756 1.82 19.53 -39.87
N GLU A 757 2.43 20.33 -40.74
CA GLU A 757 1.79 21.54 -41.25
C GLU A 757 0.60 21.14 -42.13
N LEU A 758 -0.63 21.48 -41.70
CA LEU A 758 -1.83 21.63 -42.53
C LEU A 758 -2.91 22.44 -41.78
#